data_AF-A0A952ESI9-F1
#
_entry.id   AF-A0A952ESI9-F1
#
_cell.length_a   1.000
_cell.length_b   1.000
_cell.length_c   1.000
_cell.angle_alpha   90.00
_cell.angle_beta   90.00
_cell.angle_gamma   90.00
#
_symmetry.space_group_name_H-M   'P 1'
#
loop_
_entity.id
_entity.type
_entity.pdbx_description
1 polymer ?
#
loop_
_entity_poly.entity_id
_entity_poly.type
_entity_poly.pdbx_seq_one_letter_code
_entity_poly.pdbx_strand_id
1 'polypeptide(L)'
;MSVANDQNSKVSGDTRVSTFMSSLSKPSIYAASTLFITALGSATTLLAPALLTSTEFANFILLASFFQLASRLDFGLSELADRYGARKNDWEFTTTHFIKLRWIIGFTCLPLLLLIALGNSQIDSLISSVDLALALSGGLLAMIAVGPVTIFRAQNRIKDFAVLALGLQLGMTAPRLFGIALGGTTGCYGALFLWYVIFAFRSLRDVQPFSFSFKDALAPMREASPLYLCALLWLSFQFIPRWISALISSRDDFSLLAFSFSLMALVTGTLTTIGQAYYPRYLFLARDGINERLRVAISRDALKLVVLSFFILCLVLPLIPYGLAQFYPRYAPALGETFVMIVSLFPFVTILWFMPLLLSITKRPVVTMSALIVPSTILLFLLMTLFYSWAGREGQSFAILISILVSLFIFSILLIKEKLIAKSQSLLFFGLIGFLTLALIGEARFLLGPKGLLTLSLPDNSSPNLIAPPHELQNAKNRLLFSDEFSRLRLISADPQGIWEPHFLWGARSIPQNGELQYYVDPRSGRDSLLLQQRETLFVKDGVLHLRASAIKDNEQHLTDGLPFISSMLSSARSFSFTYGYVEIRARIPKGAGLWPALWLLPITQAWPPEIDIAEMIGKTPTRYYASVHAREFGFRINSTFPIETYDLSERFSTFGMKWTREKIEWLFNGVKVAECDTPSDLHQPMYLLVNLAVGGLWGGIPDDPSVFPADFLIDYIRVYDIEG
;
A
#
# COMPACT_ATOMS: atom_id res chain seq x y z
N MET A 1 -59.10 -35.75 2.64
CA MET A 1 -59.03 -36.99 3.44
C MET A 1 -58.43 -38.07 2.56
N SER A 2 -57.41 -38.86 2.87
CA SER A 2 -56.41 -38.96 3.94
C SER A 2 -55.33 -39.91 3.38
N VAL A 3 -54.06 -39.51 3.36
CA VAL A 3 -52.96 -40.02 4.21
C VAL A 3 -52.52 -41.47 3.95
N ALA A 4 -51.22 -41.57 3.65
CA ALA A 4 -50.38 -42.76 3.56
C ALA A 4 -49.88 -43.25 4.95
N ASN A 5 -49.51 -44.53 5.02
CA ASN A 5 -48.35 -45.14 5.70
C ASN A 5 -48.64 -46.64 5.79
N ASP A 6 -47.71 -47.56 5.61
CA ASP A 6 -46.42 -47.66 6.31
C ASP A 6 -45.56 -48.72 5.60
N GLN A 7 -44.25 -48.52 5.52
CA GLN A 7 -43.27 -49.51 5.97
C GLN A 7 -41.84 -48.98 5.80
N ASN A 8 -41.30 -48.58 6.94
CA ASN A 8 -39.90 -48.26 7.17
C ASN A 8 -39.21 -49.53 7.71
N SER A 9 -38.09 -49.97 7.10
CA SER A 9 -37.00 -50.51 7.91
C SER A 9 -35.63 -50.45 7.21
N LYS A 10 -34.64 -50.03 8.01
CA LYS A 10 -33.18 -50.18 7.90
C LYS A 10 -32.39 -49.23 6.99
N VAL A 11 -31.82 -48.18 7.61
CA VAL A 11 -30.37 -47.89 7.56
C VAL A 11 -29.97 -47.21 8.90
N SER A 12 -29.20 -47.90 9.74
CA SER A 12 -28.70 -47.41 11.04
C SER A 12 -27.20 -47.08 11.01
N GLY A 13 -26.72 -46.44 9.94
CA GLY A 13 -25.33 -46.00 9.79
C GLY A 13 -25.15 -44.50 9.57
N ASP A 14 -26.24 -43.74 9.39
CA ASP A 14 -26.17 -42.42 8.75
C ASP A 14 -26.62 -41.25 9.64
N THR A 15 -26.74 -41.46 10.95
CA THR A 15 -27.33 -40.45 11.85
C THR A 15 -26.37 -39.31 12.21
N ARG A 16 -25.06 -39.53 12.40
CA ARG A 16 -24.14 -38.41 12.71
C ARG A 16 -23.83 -37.53 11.49
N VAL A 17 -23.65 -38.13 10.32
CA VAL A 17 -23.44 -37.39 9.06
C VAL A 17 -24.73 -36.66 8.67
N SER A 18 -25.90 -37.30 8.75
CA SER A 18 -27.19 -36.63 8.46
C SER A 18 -27.55 -35.52 9.45
N THR A 19 -27.11 -35.59 10.71
CA THR A 19 -27.33 -34.53 11.71
C THR A 19 -26.41 -33.32 11.50
N PHE A 20 -25.14 -33.54 11.13
CA PHE A 20 -24.26 -32.46 10.67
C PHE A 20 -24.79 -31.81 9.38
N MET A 21 -25.20 -32.65 8.42
CA MET A 21 -25.70 -32.25 7.09
C MET A 21 -27.09 -31.61 7.12
N SER A 22 -27.94 -31.88 8.12
CA SER A 22 -29.22 -31.19 8.34
C SER A 22 -29.04 -29.85 9.05
N SER A 23 -27.95 -29.66 9.80
CA SER A 23 -27.63 -28.36 10.39
C SER A 23 -27.30 -27.33 9.28
N LEU A 24 -26.58 -27.72 8.23
CA LEU A 24 -26.13 -26.85 7.13
C LEU A 24 -27.24 -26.10 6.36
N SER A 25 -28.50 -26.49 6.48
CA SER A 25 -29.64 -25.82 5.83
C SER A 25 -30.24 -24.62 6.59
N LYS A 26 -29.72 -24.27 7.77
CA LYS A 26 -30.25 -23.13 8.56
C LYS A 26 -29.73 -21.78 8.04
N PRO A 27 -30.53 -20.70 8.00
CA PRO A 27 -30.09 -19.36 7.57
C PRO A 27 -28.90 -18.80 8.35
N SER A 28 -28.78 -19.13 9.64
CA SER A 28 -27.62 -18.79 10.47
C SER A 28 -26.34 -19.48 10.00
N ILE A 29 -26.45 -20.71 9.50
CA ILE A 29 -25.33 -21.48 8.96
C ILE A 29 -24.98 -21.01 7.55
N TYR A 30 -25.94 -20.54 6.76
CA TYR A 30 -25.64 -19.82 5.51
C TYR A 30 -24.80 -18.56 5.77
N ALA A 31 -25.19 -17.73 6.75
CA ALA A 31 -24.44 -16.53 7.12
C ALA A 31 -23.02 -16.86 7.63
N ALA A 32 -22.90 -17.84 8.53
CA ALA A 32 -21.60 -18.30 9.05
C ALA A 32 -20.72 -18.92 7.94
N SER A 33 -21.32 -19.73 7.06
CA SER A 33 -20.63 -20.34 5.93
C SER A 33 -20.14 -19.28 4.94
N THR A 34 -20.92 -18.22 4.71
CA THR A 34 -20.50 -17.17 3.78
C THR A 34 -19.35 -16.34 4.35
N LEU A 35 -19.35 -16.06 5.66
CA LEU A 35 -18.20 -15.45 6.33
C LEU A 35 -16.94 -16.33 6.24
N PHE A 36 -17.10 -17.63 6.48
CA PHE A 36 -16.01 -18.60 6.37
C PHE A 36 -15.48 -18.72 4.93
N ILE A 37 -16.37 -18.77 3.94
CA ILE A 37 -16.04 -18.76 2.51
C ILE A 37 -15.27 -17.50 2.13
N THR A 38 -15.71 -16.33 2.60
CA THR A 38 -15.04 -15.05 2.32
C THR A 38 -13.66 -15.01 2.97
N ALA A 39 -13.53 -15.53 4.20
CA ALA A 39 -12.25 -15.63 4.89
C ALA A 39 -11.27 -16.55 4.13
N LEU A 40 -11.75 -17.72 3.69
CA LEU A 40 -11.00 -18.59 2.79
C LEU A 40 -10.62 -17.83 1.53
N GLY A 41 -11.57 -17.34 0.73
CA GLY A 41 -11.27 -16.65 -0.54
C GLY A 41 -10.30 -15.47 -0.46
N SER A 42 -10.12 -14.90 0.74
CA SER A 42 -9.19 -13.80 1.01
C SER A 42 -7.84 -14.22 1.61
N ALA A 43 -7.66 -15.48 2.03
CA ALA A 43 -6.44 -15.96 2.67
C ALA A 43 -5.20 -15.78 1.77
N THR A 44 -5.32 -16.05 0.48
CA THR A 44 -4.21 -15.81 -0.46
C THR A 44 -3.87 -14.32 -0.57
N THR A 45 -4.87 -13.45 -0.51
CA THR A 45 -4.66 -11.99 -0.54
C THR A 45 -3.91 -11.50 0.70
N LEU A 46 -4.12 -12.14 1.86
CA LEU A 46 -3.40 -11.84 3.10
C LEU A 46 -1.97 -12.40 3.11
N LEU A 47 -1.75 -13.59 2.54
CA LEU A 47 -0.45 -14.25 2.58
C LEU A 47 0.47 -13.90 1.40
N ALA A 48 -0.08 -13.52 0.24
CA ALA A 48 0.69 -13.16 -0.94
C ALA A 48 1.75 -12.06 -0.71
N PRO A 49 1.50 -10.99 0.07
CA PRO A 49 2.52 -9.98 0.39
C PRO A 49 3.77 -10.56 1.10
N ALA A 50 3.60 -11.63 1.87
CA ALA A 50 4.72 -12.30 2.55
C ALA A 50 5.45 -13.31 1.66
N LEU A 51 4.77 -13.84 0.64
CA LEU A 51 5.29 -14.90 -0.23
C LEU A 51 5.88 -14.38 -1.55
N LEU A 52 5.52 -13.16 -1.97
CA LEU A 52 5.96 -12.55 -3.23
C LEU A 52 6.92 -11.39 -2.96
N THR A 53 7.76 -11.07 -3.94
CA THR A 53 8.48 -9.78 -3.97
C THR A 53 7.49 -8.62 -4.18
N SER A 54 7.90 -7.38 -3.91
CA SER A 54 7.06 -6.18 -4.11
C SER A 54 6.53 -6.08 -5.54
N THR A 55 7.40 -6.32 -6.53
CA THR A 55 7.06 -6.28 -7.95
C THR A 55 6.12 -7.41 -8.36
N GLU A 56 6.36 -8.63 -7.89
CA GLU A 56 5.46 -9.77 -8.15
C GLU A 56 4.10 -9.57 -7.49
N PHE A 57 4.05 -9.03 -6.27
CA PHE A 57 2.81 -8.71 -5.59
C PHE A 57 1.99 -7.65 -6.33
N ALA A 58 2.65 -6.58 -6.83
CA ALA A 58 2.01 -5.60 -7.70
C ALA A 58 1.37 -6.24 -8.94
N ASN A 59 2.11 -7.11 -9.64
CA ASN A 59 1.60 -7.83 -10.81
C ASN A 59 0.43 -8.75 -10.44
N PHE A 60 0.54 -9.47 -9.32
CA PHE A 60 -0.51 -10.33 -8.78
C PHE A 60 -1.83 -9.57 -8.58
N ILE A 61 -1.79 -8.34 -8.06
CA ILE A 61 -2.97 -7.50 -7.83
C ILE A 61 -3.60 -6.98 -9.13
N LEU A 62 -2.80 -6.61 -10.13
CA LEU A 62 -3.33 -6.21 -11.44
C LEU A 62 -3.97 -7.39 -12.16
N LEU A 63 -3.30 -8.55 -12.19
CA LEU A 63 -3.82 -9.79 -12.76
C LEU A 63 -5.12 -10.23 -12.08
N ALA A 64 -5.28 -9.99 -10.78
CA ALA A 64 -6.49 -10.33 -10.05
C ALA A 64 -7.71 -9.54 -10.58
N SER A 65 -7.48 -8.32 -11.08
CA SER A 65 -8.53 -7.50 -11.70
C SER A 65 -9.02 -8.11 -13.01
N PHE A 66 -8.11 -8.62 -13.85
CA PHE A 66 -8.47 -9.32 -15.08
C PHE A 66 -9.17 -10.65 -14.82
N PHE A 67 -8.66 -11.44 -13.87
CA PHE A 67 -9.31 -12.68 -13.45
C PHE A 67 -10.76 -12.42 -13.00
N GLN A 68 -10.97 -11.39 -12.16
CA GLN A 68 -12.31 -11.05 -11.68
C GLN A 68 -13.23 -10.53 -12.81
N LEU A 69 -12.71 -9.73 -13.73
CA LEU A 69 -13.48 -9.27 -14.90
C LEU A 69 -13.92 -10.45 -15.78
N ALA A 70 -12.99 -11.36 -16.11
CA ALA A 70 -13.28 -12.56 -16.89
C ALA A 70 -14.24 -13.51 -16.17
N SER A 71 -14.14 -13.63 -14.84
CA SER A 71 -15.06 -14.45 -14.03
C SER A 71 -16.52 -13.97 -14.05
N ARG A 72 -16.75 -12.73 -14.50
CA ARG A 72 -18.06 -12.08 -14.60
C ARG A 72 -18.51 -11.87 -16.04
N LEU A 73 -17.77 -12.40 -17.02
CA LEU A 73 -18.04 -12.24 -18.45
C LEU A 73 -19.14 -13.17 -18.96
N ASP A 74 -20.28 -13.26 -18.26
CA ASP A 74 -21.42 -14.10 -18.65
C ASP A 74 -22.54 -13.31 -19.35
N PHE A 75 -22.24 -12.06 -19.74
CA PHE A 75 -23.18 -11.12 -20.36
C PHE A 75 -24.48 -10.91 -19.57
N GLY A 76 -24.40 -11.01 -18.23
CA GLY A 76 -25.49 -10.70 -17.31
C GLY A 76 -26.45 -11.85 -17.07
N LEU A 77 -26.12 -13.05 -17.57
CA LEU A 77 -26.96 -14.23 -17.39
C LEU A 77 -27.18 -14.53 -15.90
N SER A 78 -26.16 -14.35 -15.03
CA SER A 78 -26.31 -14.54 -13.59
C SER A 78 -27.34 -13.61 -12.96
N GLU A 79 -27.27 -12.32 -13.29
CA GLU A 79 -28.18 -11.30 -12.80
C GLU A 79 -29.60 -11.56 -13.30
N LEU A 80 -29.73 -12.03 -14.54
CA LEU A 80 -31.01 -12.43 -15.12
C LEU A 80 -31.58 -13.67 -14.43
N ALA A 81 -30.76 -14.68 -14.13
CA ALA A 81 -31.17 -15.88 -13.40
C ALA A 81 -31.65 -15.56 -11.98
N ASP A 82 -30.94 -14.69 -11.25
CA ASP A 82 -31.37 -14.20 -9.94
C ASP A 82 -32.71 -13.46 -10.04
N ARG A 83 -32.89 -12.62 -11.07
CA ARG A 83 -34.12 -11.86 -11.29
C ARG A 83 -35.32 -12.76 -11.61
N TYR A 84 -35.13 -13.81 -12.40
CA TYR A 84 -36.18 -14.77 -12.73
C TYR A 84 -36.56 -15.63 -11.54
N GLY A 85 -35.58 -16.22 -10.84
CA GLY A 85 -35.82 -17.03 -9.64
C GLY A 85 -36.54 -16.26 -8.51
N ALA A 86 -36.36 -14.94 -8.43
CA ALA A 86 -37.03 -14.10 -7.42
C ALA A 86 -38.46 -13.62 -7.80
N ARG A 87 -38.83 -13.66 -9.09
CA ARG A 87 -40.07 -13.01 -9.59
C ARG A 87 -41.10 -13.97 -10.21
N LYS A 88 -40.70 -15.12 -10.75
CA LYS A 88 -41.62 -16.09 -11.37
C LYS A 88 -41.23 -17.51 -10.95
N ASN A 89 -42.19 -18.27 -10.41
CA ASN A 89 -42.08 -19.72 -10.25
C ASN A 89 -42.12 -20.47 -11.60
N ASP A 90 -42.43 -19.77 -12.70
CA ASP A 90 -42.29 -20.28 -14.07
C ASP A 90 -40.84 -20.22 -14.51
N TRP A 91 -40.09 -21.26 -14.19
CA TRP A 91 -38.74 -21.45 -14.68
C TRP A 91 -38.80 -22.34 -15.94
N GLU A 92 -39.11 -21.77 -17.11
CA GLU A 92 -38.97 -22.52 -18.38
C GLU A 92 -37.51 -22.52 -18.89
N PHE A 93 -36.63 -21.76 -18.25
CA PHE A 93 -35.22 -21.68 -18.59
C PHE A 93 -34.42 -22.81 -17.92
N THR A 94 -34.42 -24.01 -18.49
CA THR A 94 -33.78 -25.19 -17.88
C THR A 94 -32.32 -24.94 -17.45
N THR A 95 -31.89 -25.61 -16.37
CA THR A 95 -30.57 -25.53 -15.71
C THR A 95 -29.50 -25.86 -16.73
N THR A 96 -29.83 -26.89 -17.52
CA THR A 96 -29.13 -27.33 -18.71
C THR A 96 -28.92 -26.20 -19.70
N HIS A 97 -29.96 -25.42 -20.04
CA HIS A 97 -29.85 -24.31 -20.97
C HIS A 97 -28.97 -23.17 -20.43
N PHE A 98 -29.08 -22.83 -19.13
CA PHE A 98 -28.20 -21.84 -18.50
C PHE A 98 -26.72 -22.22 -18.55
N ILE A 99 -26.40 -23.45 -18.16
CA ILE A 99 -25.01 -23.91 -18.17
C ILE A 99 -24.50 -24.01 -19.62
N LYS A 100 -25.34 -24.42 -20.60
CA LYS A 100 -24.99 -24.39 -22.03
C LYS A 100 -24.59 -23.00 -22.51
N LEU A 101 -25.39 -21.97 -22.20
CA LEU A 101 -25.09 -20.60 -22.63
C LEU A 101 -23.75 -20.10 -22.07
N ARG A 102 -23.46 -20.41 -20.81
CA ARG A 102 -22.19 -20.06 -20.17
C ARG A 102 -20.98 -20.69 -20.87
N TRP A 103 -21.09 -21.95 -21.27
CA TRP A 103 -20.07 -22.62 -22.09
C TRP A 103 -19.92 -21.99 -23.46
N ILE A 104 -21.03 -21.68 -24.15
CA ILE A 104 -21.01 -21.02 -25.46
C ILE A 104 -20.27 -19.68 -25.36
N ILE A 105 -20.63 -18.85 -24.38
CA ILE A 105 -19.96 -17.58 -24.12
C ILE A 105 -18.47 -17.78 -23.87
N GLY A 106 -18.10 -18.69 -22.96
CA GLY A 106 -16.70 -18.98 -22.65
C GLY A 106 -15.88 -19.39 -23.88
N PHE A 107 -16.41 -20.31 -24.71
CA PHE A 107 -15.74 -20.74 -25.95
C PHE A 107 -15.62 -19.61 -26.98
N THR A 108 -16.62 -18.73 -27.07
CA THR A 108 -16.58 -17.60 -28.01
C THR A 108 -15.63 -16.49 -27.56
N CYS A 109 -15.53 -16.24 -26.25
CA CYS A 109 -14.69 -15.17 -25.70
C CYS A 109 -13.23 -15.58 -25.55
N LEU A 110 -12.93 -16.86 -25.33
CA LEU A 110 -11.58 -17.34 -25.07
C LEU A 110 -10.58 -16.94 -26.18
N PRO A 111 -10.84 -17.14 -27.49
CA PRO A 111 -9.92 -16.71 -28.54
C PRO A 111 -9.67 -15.20 -28.54
N LEU A 112 -10.70 -14.38 -28.31
CA LEU A 112 -10.56 -12.93 -28.23
C LEU A 112 -9.67 -12.51 -27.05
N LEU A 113 -9.88 -13.11 -25.88
CA LEU A 113 -9.09 -12.80 -24.68
C LEU A 113 -7.64 -13.25 -24.83
N LEU A 114 -7.40 -14.40 -25.48
CA LEU A 114 -6.04 -14.86 -25.79
C LEU A 114 -5.34 -13.94 -26.79
N LEU A 115 -6.06 -13.42 -27.79
CA LEU A 115 -5.51 -12.40 -28.70
C LEU A 115 -5.14 -11.11 -27.96
N ILE A 116 -5.95 -10.67 -26.99
CA ILE A 116 -5.64 -9.53 -26.12
C ILE A 116 -4.35 -9.81 -25.31
N ALA A 117 -4.23 -11.02 -24.75
CA ALA A 117 -3.03 -11.41 -23.99
C ALA A 117 -1.77 -11.49 -24.87
N LEU A 118 -1.90 -11.95 -26.12
CA LEU A 118 -0.81 -11.97 -27.09
C LEU A 118 -0.42 -10.56 -27.54
N GLY A 119 -1.39 -9.68 -27.78
CA GLY A 119 -1.12 -8.28 -28.14
C GLY A 119 -0.34 -7.53 -27.06
N ASN A 120 -0.51 -7.91 -25.79
CA ASN A 120 0.24 -7.36 -24.66
C ASN A 120 1.76 -7.65 -24.73
N SER A 121 2.22 -8.67 -25.48
CA SER A 121 3.66 -8.95 -25.60
C SER A 121 4.38 -7.99 -26.54
N GLN A 122 3.65 -7.18 -27.31
CA GLN A 122 4.21 -6.23 -28.29
C GLN A 122 4.33 -4.80 -27.76
N ILE A 123 3.93 -4.58 -26.51
CA ILE A 123 3.99 -3.31 -25.79
C ILE A 123 4.88 -3.58 -24.57
N ASP A 124 5.79 -2.68 -24.19
CA ASP A 124 6.55 -2.75 -22.93
C ASP A 124 5.57 -2.79 -21.75
N SER A 125 5.06 -4.00 -21.45
CA SER A 125 3.82 -4.17 -20.72
C SER A 125 4.08 -4.40 -19.25
N LEU A 126 3.16 -3.87 -18.44
CA LEU A 126 3.22 -3.98 -16.98
C LEU A 126 3.15 -5.44 -16.48
N ILE A 127 2.73 -6.39 -17.32
CA ILE A 127 2.35 -7.75 -16.93
C ILE A 127 2.78 -8.73 -18.03
N SER A 128 3.25 -9.92 -17.64
CA SER A 128 3.55 -11.02 -18.57
C SER A 128 2.30 -11.47 -19.35
N SER A 129 2.45 -11.66 -20.67
CA SER A 129 1.39 -12.21 -21.52
C SER A 129 0.93 -13.61 -21.12
N VAL A 130 1.84 -14.44 -20.59
CA VAL A 130 1.51 -15.78 -20.09
C VAL A 130 0.61 -15.67 -18.85
N ASP A 131 0.99 -14.81 -17.90
CA ASP A 131 0.22 -14.60 -16.68
C ASP A 131 -1.16 -14.01 -17.00
N LEU A 132 -1.22 -13.07 -17.94
CA LEU A 132 -2.47 -12.47 -18.40
C LEU A 132 -3.37 -13.51 -19.08
N ALA A 133 -2.82 -14.36 -19.95
CA ALA A 133 -3.56 -15.44 -20.58
C ALA A 133 -4.11 -16.44 -19.54
N LEU A 134 -3.31 -16.82 -18.54
CA LEU A 134 -3.72 -17.69 -17.44
C LEU A 134 -4.82 -17.05 -16.58
N ALA A 135 -4.68 -15.76 -16.23
CA ALA A 135 -5.67 -15.04 -15.44
C ALA A 135 -7.02 -14.91 -16.18
N LEU A 136 -7.01 -14.54 -17.46
CA LEU A 136 -8.22 -14.42 -18.29
C LEU A 136 -8.89 -15.78 -18.52
N SER A 137 -8.10 -16.81 -18.86
CA SER A 137 -8.62 -18.17 -19.11
C SER A 137 -9.15 -18.80 -17.83
N GLY A 138 -8.41 -18.68 -16.73
CA GLY A 138 -8.85 -19.13 -15.41
C GLY A 138 -10.11 -18.41 -14.95
N GLY A 139 -10.23 -17.10 -15.21
CA GLY A 139 -11.44 -16.32 -14.95
C GLY A 139 -12.64 -16.81 -15.75
N LEU A 140 -12.50 -17.03 -17.06
CA LEU A 140 -13.57 -17.62 -17.89
C LEU A 140 -14.00 -19.00 -17.39
N LEU A 141 -13.06 -19.84 -16.99
CA LEU A 141 -13.38 -21.15 -16.42
C LEU A 141 -14.10 -21.03 -15.08
N ALA A 142 -13.70 -20.06 -14.24
CA ALA A 142 -14.42 -19.76 -13.00
C ALA A 142 -15.86 -19.28 -13.30
N MET A 143 -16.03 -18.44 -14.32
CA MET A 143 -17.35 -17.99 -14.81
C MET A 143 -18.23 -19.20 -15.17
N ILE A 144 -17.71 -20.18 -15.90
CA ILE A 144 -18.45 -21.41 -16.22
C ILE A 144 -18.73 -22.23 -14.96
N ALA A 145 -17.70 -22.47 -14.14
CA ALA A 145 -17.75 -23.32 -12.95
C ALA A 145 -18.74 -22.82 -11.88
N VAL A 146 -18.95 -21.51 -11.79
CA VAL A 146 -19.94 -20.89 -10.88
C VAL A 146 -21.38 -21.09 -11.36
N GLY A 147 -21.61 -21.52 -12.60
CA GLY A 147 -22.96 -21.65 -13.19
C GLY A 147 -23.96 -22.41 -12.32
N PRO A 148 -23.65 -23.64 -11.88
CA PRO A 148 -24.56 -24.40 -11.02
C PRO A 148 -24.79 -23.74 -9.66
N VAL A 149 -23.83 -23.00 -9.11
CA VAL A 149 -23.99 -22.27 -7.84
C VAL A 149 -25.09 -21.20 -7.96
N THR A 150 -25.08 -20.41 -9.05
CA THR A 150 -26.12 -19.41 -9.31
C THR A 150 -27.52 -20.05 -9.35
N ILE A 151 -27.62 -21.22 -9.97
CA ILE A 151 -28.88 -21.95 -10.10
C ILE A 151 -29.32 -22.52 -8.76
N PHE A 152 -28.43 -23.16 -8.00
CA PHE A 152 -28.77 -23.71 -6.69
C PHE A 152 -29.23 -22.63 -5.73
N ARG A 153 -28.62 -21.44 -5.80
CA ARG A 153 -29.08 -20.26 -5.06
C ARG A 153 -30.50 -19.85 -5.49
N ALA A 154 -30.75 -19.75 -6.80
CA ALA A 154 -32.08 -19.39 -7.33
C ALA A 154 -33.17 -20.41 -6.98
N GLN A 155 -32.82 -21.71 -6.96
CA GLN A 155 -33.73 -22.83 -6.62
C GLN A 155 -33.84 -23.08 -5.11
N ASN A 156 -33.22 -22.26 -4.26
CA ASN A 156 -33.16 -22.44 -2.81
C ASN A 156 -32.59 -23.81 -2.37
N ARG A 157 -31.71 -24.42 -3.18
CA ARG A 157 -30.97 -25.64 -2.89
C ARG A 157 -29.72 -25.32 -2.06
N ILE A 158 -29.94 -24.85 -0.82
CA ILE A 158 -28.90 -24.31 0.07
C ILE A 158 -27.73 -25.30 0.28
N LYS A 159 -28.03 -26.60 0.37
CA LYS A 159 -27.02 -27.66 0.56
C LYS A 159 -26.06 -27.76 -0.62
N ASP A 160 -26.60 -27.91 -1.83
CA ASP A 160 -25.80 -28.07 -3.05
C ASP A 160 -25.04 -26.78 -3.37
N PHE A 161 -25.67 -25.63 -3.12
CA PHE A 161 -25.03 -24.32 -3.18
C PHE A 161 -23.81 -24.27 -2.25
N ALA A 162 -23.97 -24.59 -0.97
CA ALA A 162 -22.91 -24.43 0.03
C ALA A 162 -21.70 -25.32 -0.27
N VAL A 163 -21.94 -26.60 -0.61
CA VAL A 163 -20.86 -27.56 -0.93
C VAL A 163 -20.08 -27.13 -2.16
N LEU A 164 -20.78 -26.75 -3.23
CA LEU A 164 -20.11 -26.36 -4.47
C LEU A 164 -19.42 -25.00 -4.33
N ALA A 165 -20.03 -24.03 -3.64
CA ALA A 165 -19.42 -22.73 -3.37
C ALA A 165 -18.16 -22.86 -2.53
N LEU A 166 -18.15 -23.71 -1.49
CA LEU A 166 -16.96 -24.04 -0.71
C LEU A 166 -15.86 -24.62 -1.59
N GLY A 167 -16.19 -25.61 -2.44
CA GLY A 167 -15.22 -26.22 -3.37
C GLY A 167 -14.60 -25.22 -4.34
N LEU A 168 -15.39 -24.31 -4.92
CA LEU A 168 -14.88 -23.27 -5.81
C LEU A 168 -13.99 -22.25 -5.08
N GLN A 169 -14.29 -21.97 -3.81
CA GLN A 169 -13.56 -20.98 -3.00
C GLN A 169 -12.30 -21.53 -2.36
N LEU A 170 -12.23 -22.85 -2.12
CA LEU A 170 -10.97 -23.52 -1.79
C LEU A 170 -9.91 -23.29 -2.87
N GLY A 171 -10.32 -23.20 -4.15
CA GLY A 171 -9.46 -22.81 -5.26
C GLY A 171 -8.73 -21.50 -5.05
N MET A 172 -9.40 -20.52 -4.43
CA MET A 172 -8.86 -19.20 -4.13
C MET A 172 -7.87 -19.21 -2.94
N THR A 173 -7.61 -20.38 -2.33
CA THR A 173 -6.72 -20.58 -1.17
C THR A 173 -5.58 -21.55 -1.46
N ALA A 174 -5.68 -22.81 -1.01
CA ALA A 174 -4.58 -23.77 -0.99
C ALA A 174 -3.97 -24.00 -2.38
N PRO A 175 -4.75 -24.21 -3.47
CA PRO A 175 -4.17 -24.36 -4.80
C PRO A 175 -3.45 -23.10 -5.27
N ARG A 176 -4.04 -21.93 -5.00
CA ARG A 176 -3.45 -20.63 -5.36
C ARG A 176 -2.14 -20.37 -4.60
N LEU A 177 -2.10 -20.63 -3.30
CA LEU A 177 -0.91 -20.51 -2.44
C LEU A 177 0.17 -21.52 -2.82
N PHE A 178 -0.21 -22.76 -3.10
CA PHE A 178 0.71 -23.78 -3.60
C PHE A 178 1.32 -23.36 -4.94
N GLY A 179 0.51 -22.79 -5.83
CA GLY A 179 0.97 -22.19 -7.08
C GLY A 179 1.97 -21.05 -6.86
N ILE A 180 1.71 -20.15 -5.91
CA ILE A 180 2.67 -19.10 -5.52
C ILE A 180 4.00 -19.70 -5.10
N ALA A 181 3.97 -20.72 -4.23
CA ALA A 181 5.18 -21.36 -3.71
C ALA A 181 6.01 -22.07 -4.80
N LEU A 182 5.38 -22.60 -5.85
CA LEU A 182 6.07 -23.32 -6.93
C LEU A 182 6.57 -22.44 -8.08
N GLY A 183 5.91 -21.32 -8.36
CA GLY A 183 6.17 -20.55 -9.57
C GLY A 183 5.69 -19.10 -9.54
N GLY A 184 5.60 -18.50 -8.34
CA GLY A 184 5.23 -17.08 -8.19
C GLY A 184 3.85 -16.76 -8.76
N THR A 185 3.74 -15.62 -9.45
CA THR A 185 2.49 -15.17 -10.07
C THR A 185 1.99 -16.13 -11.15
N THR A 186 2.88 -16.65 -11.98
CA THR A 186 2.55 -17.62 -13.03
C THR A 186 1.99 -18.90 -12.43
N GLY A 187 2.66 -19.46 -11.41
CA GLY A 187 2.22 -20.66 -10.72
C GLY A 187 0.87 -20.48 -10.03
N CYS A 188 0.62 -19.31 -9.43
CA CYS A 188 -0.67 -18.93 -8.85
C CYS A 188 -1.83 -19.04 -9.86
N TYR A 189 -1.72 -18.36 -11.02
CA TYR A 189 -2.79 -18.36 -12.01
C TYR A 189 -2.86 -19.68 -12.80
N GLY A 190 -1.75 -20.40 -12.95
CA GLY A 190 -1.72 -21.77 -13.47
C GLY A 190 -2.50 -22.74 -12.57
N ALA A 191 -2.30 -22.68 -11.26
CA ALA A 191 -3.04 -23.50 -10.30
C ALA A 191 -4.55 -23.16 -10.30
N LEU A 192 -4.91 -21.87 -10.37
CA LEU A 192 -6.32 -21.45 -10.49
C LEU A 192 -6.95 -21.95 -11.79
N PHE A 193 -6.24 -21.84 -12.91
CA PHE A 193 -6.70 -22.36 -14.20
C PHE A 193 -7.03 -23.85 -14.08
N LEU A 194 -6.08 -24.67 -13.59
CA LEU A 194 -6.28 -26.11 -13.41
C LEU A 194 -7.45 -26.43 -12.46
N TRP A 195 -7.57 -25.67 -11.36
CA TRP A 195 -8.67 -25.85 -10.41
C TRP A 195 -10.03 -25.62 -11.06
N TYR A 196 -10.20 -24.51 -11.77
CA TYR A 196 -11.47 -24.17 -12.40
C TYR A 196 -11.77 -25.01 -13.64
N VAL A 197 -10.76 -25.56 -14.34
CA VAL A 197 -10.97 -26.62 -15.35
C VAL A 197 -11.76 -27.78 -14.74
N ILE A 198 -11.32 -28.32 -13.59
CA ILE A 198 -11.97 -29.48 -12.96
C ILE A 198 -13.46 -29.22 -12.68
N PHE A 199 -13.78 -28.07 -12.09
CA PHE A 199 -15.16 -27.71 -11.76
C PHE A 199 -15.99 -27.33 -13.00
N ALA A 200 -15.40 -26.67 -13.99
CA ALA A 200 -16.07 -26.38 -15.25
C ALA A 200 -16.50 -27.70 -15.92
N PHE A 201 -15.57 -28.64 -16.12
CA PHE A 201 -15.87 -29.95 -16.73
C PHE A 201 -16.83 -30.80 -15.90
N ARG A 202 -16.83 -30.66 -14.57
CA ARG A 202 -17.86 -31.27 -13.73
C ARG A 202 -19.27 -30.74 -14.10
N SER A 203 -19.42 -29.44 -14.36
CA SER A 203 -20.72 -28.86 -14.74
C SER A 203 -21.24 -29.34 -16.09
N LEU A 204 -20.34 -29.77 -17.00
CA LEU A 204 -20.69 -30.36 -18.30
C LEU A 204 -21.39 -31.72 -18.17
N ARG A 205 -21.12 -32.49 -17.10
CA ARG A 205 -21.74 -33.82 -16.88
C ARG A 205 -23.25 -33.70 -16.68
N ASP A 206 -23.73 -32.59 -16.16
CA ASP A 206 -25.14 -32.34 -15.84
C ASP A 206 -25.96 -31.84 -17.05
N VAL A 207 -25.36 -31.75 -18.24
CA VAL A 207 -25.86 -30.93 -19.37
C VAL A 207 -25.99 -31.71 -20.69
N GLN A 208 -25.66 -33.01 -20.70
CA GLN A 208 -25.67 -33.83 -21.91
C GLN A 208 -27.10 -34.15 -22.41
N PRO A 209 -27.36 -34.12 -23.73
CA PRO A 209 -26.42 -33.82 -24.83
C PRO A 209 -26.17 -32.31 -25.03
N PHE A 210 -24.92 -31.93 -25.31
CA PHE A 210 -24.53 -30.54 -25.60
C PHE A 210 -24.75 -30.21 -27.09
N SER A 211 -25.54 -29.18 -27.38
CA SER A 211 -25.79 -28.69 -28.75
C SER A 211 -25.45 -27.20 -28.84
N PHE A 212 -24.75 -26.81 -29.91
CA PHE A 212 -24.24 -25.45 -30.12
C PHE A 212 -25.20 -24.64 -31.00
N SER A 213 -25.85 -23.61 -30.43
CA SER A 213 -26.60 -22.61 -31.20
C SER A 213 -26.40 -21.22 -30.58
N PHE A 214 -25.68 -20.36 -31.29
CA PHE A 214 -25.48 -18.96 -30.86
C PHE A 214 -26.78 -18.15 -30.92
N LYS A 215 -27.71 -18.52 -31.81
CA LYS A 215 -29.02 -17.86 -31.93
C LYS A 215 -29.84 -17.97 -30.64
N ASP A 216 -29.74 -19.11 -29.96
CA ASP A 216 -30.48 -19.39 -28.72
C ASP A 216 -29.91 -18.58 -27.55
N ALA A 217 -28.62 -18.21 -27.61
CA ALA A 217 -27.96 -17.37 -26.61
C ALA A 217 -28.34 -15.88 -26.72
N LEU A 218 -28.68 -15.42 -27.92
CA LEU A 218 -28.78 -14.00 -28.23
C LEU A 218 -29.94 -13.30 -27.52
N ALA A 219 -31.10 -13.96 -27.42
CA ALA A 219 -32.28 -13.36 -26.79
C ALA A 219 -32.10 -13.16 -25.28
N PRO A 220 -31.68 -14.20 -24.50
CA PRO A 220 -31.37 -14.04 -23.08
C PRO A 220 -30.24 -13.04 -22.82
N MET A 221 -29.17 -13.05 -23.63
CA MET A 221 -28.07 -12.09 -23.51
C MET A 221 -28.55 -10.65 -23.77
N ARG A 222 -29.41 -10.43 -24.76
CA ARG A 222 -29.97 -9.11 -25.05
C ARG A 222 -30.82 -8.60 -23.89
N GLU A 223 -31.63 -9.47 -23.27
CA GLU A 223 -32.42 -9.12 -22.10
C GLU A 223 -31.54 -8.78 -20.88
N ALA A 224 -30.48 -9.55 -20.67
CA ALA A 224 -29.53 -9.37 -19.57
C ALA A 224 -28.58 -8.17 -19.76
N SER A 225 -28.31 -7.78 -21.01
CA SER A 225 -27.25 -6.80 -21.35
C SER A 225 -27.27 -5.48 -20.58
N PRO A 226 -28.42 -4.87 -20.21
CA PRO A 226 -28.41 -3.64 -19.41
C PRO A 226 -27.92 -3.86 -17.98
N LEU A 227 -28.23 -5.02 -17.39
CA LEU A 227 -27.76 -5.41 -16.03
C LEU A 227 -26.28 -5.74 -16.06
N TYR A 228 -25.83 -6.45 -17.10
CA TYR A 228 -24.42 -6.73 -17.34
C TYR A 228 -23.59 -5.46 -17.42
N LEU A 229 -24.04 -4.48 -18.20
CA LEU A 229 -23.33 -3.21 -18.35
C LEU A 229 -23.21 -2.47 -17.01
N CYS A 230 -24.24 -2.52 -16.16
CA CYS A 230 -24.17 -1.95 -14.81
C CYS A 230 -23.12 -2.67 -13.94
N ALA A 231 -23.10 -4.00 -13.96
CA ALA A 231 -22.12 -4.81 -13.22
C ALA A 231 -20.70 -4.56 -13.71
N LEU A 232 -20.50 -4.45 -15.03
CA LEU A 232 -19.21 -4.17 -15.65
C LEU A 232 -18.70 -2.79 -15.23
N LEU A 233 -19.55 -1.75 -15.33
CA LEU A 233 -19.21 -0.40 -14.87
C LEU A 233 -18.82 -0.43 -13.38
N TRP A 234 -19.58 -1.15 -12.55
CA TRP A 234 -19.31 -1.29 -11.12
C TRP A 234 -17.95 -1.94 -10.81
N LEU A 235 -17.63 -3.04 -11.51
CA LEU A 235 -16.36 -3.74 -11.33
C LEU A 235 -15.19 -2.89 -11.83
N SER A 236 -15.33 -2.25 -12.99
CA SER A 236 -14.33 -1.33 -13.52
C SER A 236 -14.05 -0.19 -12.55
N PHE A 237 -15.09 0.41 -11.95
CA PHE A 237 -14.92 1.48 -10.96
C PHE A 237 -14.14 1.02 -9.71
N GLN A 238 -14.27 -0.24 -9.30
CA GLN A 238 -13.50 -0.78 -8.16
C GLN A 238 -12.04 -1.03 -8.47
N PHE A 239 -11.70 -1.40 -9.71
CA PHE A 239 -10.34 -1.75 -10.09
C PHE A 239 -9.56 -0.59 -10.70
N ILE A 240 -10.25 0.41 -11.26
CA ILE A 240 -9.60 1.53 -11.91
C ILE A 240 -8.58 2.29 -11.03
N PRO A 241 -8.75 2.46 -9.69
CA PRO A 241 -7.71 3.09 -8.88
C PRO A 241 -6.37 2.33 -8.93
N ARG A 242 -6.40 1.00 -9.00
CA ARG A 242 -5.19 0.15 -9.08
C ARG A 242 -4.46 0.39 -10.40
N TRP A 243 -5.22 0.48 -11.48
CA TRP A 243 -4.69 0.71 -12.82
C TRP A 243 -4.15 2.12 -12.99
N ILE A 244 -4.86 3.12 -12.48
CA ILE A 244 -4.37 4.51 -12.47
C ILE A 244 -3.03 4.56 -11.73
N SER A 245 -2.97 4.03 -10.51
CA SER A 245 -1.75 4.00 -9.71
C SER A 245 -0.59 3.27 -10.40
N ALA A 246 -0.85 2.09 -10.98
CA ALA A 246 0.17 1.34 -11.70
C ALA A 246 0.71 2.05 -12.97
N LEU A 247 -0.06 2.99 -13.54
CA LEU A 247 0.35 3.77 -14.71
C LEU A 247 1.11 5.04 -14.33
N ILE A 248 0.79 5.66 -13.18
CA ILE A 248 1.37 6.96 -12.80
C ILE A 248 2.50 6.84 -11.76
N SER A 249 2.63 5.71 -11.08
CA SER A 249 3.57 5.52 -9.96
C SER A 249 4.72 4.57 -10.28
N SER A 250 5.81 4.69 -9.52
CA SER A 250 6.88 3.70 -9.53
C SER A 250 6.33 2.33 -9.12
N ARG A 251 7.02 1.25 -9.52
CA ARG A 251 6.59 -0.12 -9.19
C ARG A 251 6.56 -0.38 -7.69
N ASP A 252 7.51 0.18 -6.97
CA ASP A 252 7.59 0.06 -5.51
C ASP A 252 6.47 0.84 -4.84
N ASP A 253 6.19 2.07 -5.30
CA ASP A 253 5.09 2.86 -4.76
C ASP A 253 3.73 2.19 -5.00
N PHE A 254 3.50 1.70 -6.23
CA PHE A 254 2.29 0.96 -6.52
C PHE A 254 2.18 -0.30 -5.65
N SER A 255 3.28 -1.01 -5.37
CA SER A 255 3.24 -2.22 -4.53
C SER A 255 2.76 -1.93 -3.10
N LEU A 256 3.15 -0.79 -2.53
CA LEU A 256 2.75 -0.35 -1.20
C LEU A 256 1.27 0.04 -1.18
N LEU A 257 0.79 0.80 -2.18
CA LEU A 257 -0.63 1.12 -2.29
C LEU A 257 -1.49 -0.11 -2.65
N ALA A 258 -0.97 -1.06 -3.42
CA ALA A 258 -1.60 -2.33 -3.76
C ALA A 258 -1.88 -3.20 -2.53
N PHE A 259 -1.03 -3.10 -1.50
CA PHE A 259 -1.28 -3.74 -0.22
C PHE A 259 -2.52 -3.15 0.47
N SER A 260 -2.63 -1.81 0.50
CA SER A 260 -3.80 -1.12 1.03
C SER A 260 -5.08 -1.47 0.27
N PHE A 261 -5.03 -1.58 -1.06
CA PHE A 261 -6.16 -2.06 -1.88
C PHE A 261 -6.59 -3.49 -1.54
N SER A 262 -5.66 -4.33 -1.13
CA SER A 262 -5.90 -5.73 -0.78
C SER A 262 -6.63 -5.85 0.56
N LEU A 263 -6.18 -5.08 1.57
CA LEU A 263 -6.87 -4.98 2.86
C LEU A 263 -8.27 -4.38 2.68
N MET A 264 -8.40 -3.31 1.89
CA MET A 264 -9.70 -2.72 1.57
C MET A 264 -10.65 -3.75 0.93
N ALA A 265 -10.18 -4.53 -0.04
CA ALA A 265 -10.99 -5.54 -0.72
C ALA A 265 -11.48 -6.67 0.21
N LEU A 266 -10.65 -7.09 1.18
CA LEU A 266 -11.04 -8.06 2.20
C LEU A 266 -12.22 -7.55 3.04
N VAL A 267 -12.12 -6.30 3.51
CA VAL A 267 -13.17 -5.71 4.37
C VAL A 267 -14.45 -5.44 3.57
N THR A 268 -14.35 -4.91 2.36
CA THR A 268 -15.53 -4.71 1.50
C THR A 268 -16.21 -6.02 1.15
N GLY A 269 -15.48 -7.09 0.84
CA GLY A 269 -16.04 -8.42 0.56
C GLY A 269 -16.83 -9.00 1.74
N THR A 270 -16.31 -8.81 2.95
CA THR A 270 -16.98 -9.27 4.18
C THR A 270 -18.25 -8.46 4.46
N LEU A 271 -18.17 -7.13 4.36
CA LEU A 271 -19.31 -6.27 4.64
C LEU A 271 -20.40 -6.41 3.56
N THR A 272 -20.04 -6.50 2.29
CA THR A 272 -21.01 -6.71 1.19
C THR A 272 -21.79 -8.01 1.35
N THR A 273 -21.14 -9.07 1.80
CA THR A 273 -21.79 -10.35 2.13
C THR A 273 -22.92 -10.16 3.14
N ILE A 274 -22.67 -9.38 4.19
CA ILE A 274 -23.69 -9.07 5.20
C ILE A 274 -24.83 -8.27 4.56
N GLY A 275 -24.52 -7.26 3.73
CA GLY A 275 -25.52 -6.46 3.03
C GLY A 275 -26.43 -7.27 2.11
N GLN A 276 -25.89 -8.27 1.41
CA GLN A 276 -26.66 -9.18 0.57
C GLN A 276 -27.71 -9.99 1.34
N ALA A 277 -27.50 -10.27 2.62
CA ALA A 277 -28.50 -10.96 3.45
C ALA A 277 -29.75 -10.12 3.72
N TYR A 278 -29.64 -8.78 3.74
CA TYR A 278 -30.76 -7.86 3.96
C TYR A 278 -31.53 -7.53 2.67
N TYR A 279 -30.88 -7.70 1.52
CA TYR A 279 -31.41 -7.33 0.22
C TYR A 279 -32.79 -7.94 -0.14
N PRO A 280 -33.06 -9.24 0.09
CA PRO A 280 -34.36 -9.84 -0.20
C PRO A 280 -35.52 -9.19 0.57
N ARG A 281 -35.26 -8.74 1.80
CA ARG A 281 -36.26 -8.06 2.64
C ARG A 281 -36.70 -6.73 2.02
N TYR A 282 -35.76 -5.94 1.49
CA TYR A 282 -36.09 -4.67 0.85
C TYR A 282 -36.84 -4.87 -0.47
N LEU A 283 -36.43 -5.86 -1.26
CA LEU A 283 -37.14 -6.23 -2.48
C LEU A 283 -38.58 -6.66 -2.21
N PHE A 284 -38.80 -7.45 -1.16
CA PHE A 284 -40.14 -7.84 -0.74
C PHE A 284 -41.00 -6.62 -0.39
N LEU A 285 -40.47 -5.70 0.43
CA LEU A 285 -41.17 -4.46 0.79
C LEU A 285 -41.41 -3.52 -0.40
N ALA A 286 -40.55 -3.59 -1.43
CA ALA A 286 -40.67 -2.80 -2.65
C ALA A 286 -41.69 -3.38 -3.66
N ARG A 287 -42.24 -4.59 -3.44
CA ARG A 287 -43.23 -5.20 -4.34
C ARG A 287 -44.49 -4.35 -4.51
N ASP A 288 -44.93 -3.72 -3.42
CA ASP A 288 -46.12 -2.87 -3.40
C ASP A 288 -45.82 -1.41 -3.81
N GLY A 289 -44.67 -1.19 -4.44
CA GLY A 289 -44.14 0.13 -4.76
C GLY A 289 -43.38 0.77 -3.60
N ILE A 290 -42.85 1.98 -3.86
CA ILE A 290 -42.04 2.71 -2.89
C ILE A 290 -42.98 3.38 -1.87
N ASN A 291 -43.19 2.72 -0.74
CA ASN A 291 -44.05 3.17 0.35
C ASN A 291 -43.24 3.59 1.60
N GLU A 292 -43.92 4.20 2.57
CA GLU A 292 -43.27 4.70 3.79
C GLU A 292 -42.64 3.58 4.63
N ARG A 293 -43.22 2.37 4.61
CA ARG A 293 -42.65 1.20 5.31
C ARG A 293 -41.28 0.82 4.75
N LEU A 294 -41.11 0.82 3.43
CA LEU A 294 -39.82 0.57 2.78
C LEU A 294 -38.80 1.66 3.15
N ARG A 295 -39.20 2.94 3.10
CA ARG A 295 -38.32 4.06 3.44
C ARG A 295 -37.82 3.98 4.88
N VAL A 296 -38.72 3.77 5.84
CA VAL A 296 -38.38 3.62 7.26
C VAL A 296 -37.47 2.42 7.49
N ALA A 297 -37.72 1.29 6.82
CA ALA A 297 -36.88 0.11 6.91
C ALA A 297 -35.45 0.38 6.41
N ILE A 298 -35.32 1.00 5.23
CA ILE A 298 -34.03 1.40 4.64
C ILE A 298 -33.30 2.34 5.59
N SER A 299 -33.92 3.44 6.02
CA SER A 299 -33.26 4.44 6.87
C SER A 299 -32.81 3.86 8.21
N ARG A 300 -33.64 3.03 8.86
CA ARG A 300 -33.30 2.39 10.14
C ARG A 300 -32.11 1.45 9.98
N ASP A 301 -32.13 0.59 8.97
CA ASP A 301 -31.11 -0.44 8.80
C ASP A 301 -29.80 0.19 8.25
N ALA A 302 -29.90 1.28 7.47
CA ALA A 302 -28.76 2.12 7.10
C ALA A 302 -28.08 2.73 8.33
N LEU A 303 -28.85 3.32 9.26
CA LEU A 303 -28.29 3.90 10.50
C LEU A 303 -27.57 2.85 11.35
N LYS A 304 -28.13 1.64 11.46
CA LYS A 304 -27.46 0.52 12.15
C LYS A 304 -26.13 0.17 11.52
N LEU A 305 -26.06 0.18 10.18
CA LEU A 305 -24.81 -0.08 9.47
C LEU A 305 -23.76 0.98 9.75
N VAL A 306 -24.15 2.25 9.81
CA VAL A 306 -23.25 3.36 10.13
C VAL A 306 -22.69 3.20 11.53
N VAL A 307 -23.54 2.93 12.52
CA VAL A 307 -23.09 2.72 13.90
C VAL A 307 -22.17 1.50 13.98
N LEU A 308 -22.55 0.38 13.34
CA LEU A 308 -21.76 -0.85 13.36
C LEU A 308 -20.40 -0.67 12.67
N SER A 309 -20.39 -0.09 11.47
CA SER A 309 -19.16 0.11 10.68
C SER A 309 -18.23 1.10 11.37
N PHE A 310 -18.77 2.17 11.97
CA PHE A 310 -17.99 3.13 12.75
C PHE A 310 -17.36 2.45 13.98
N PHE A 311 -18.15 1.67 14.73
CA PHE A 311 -17.64 0.94 15.90
C PHE A 311 -16.54 -0.05 15.52
N ILE A 312 -16.72 -0.81 14.43
CA ILE A 312 -15.69 -1.72 13.91
C ILE A 312 -14.42 -0.94 13.54
N LEU A 313 -14.55 0.22 12.87
CA LEU A 313 -13.40 1.05 12.54
C LEU A 313 -12.69 1.58 13.77
N CYS A 314 -13.41 2.06 14.78
CA CYS A 314 -12.79 2.49 16.05
C CYS A 314 -12.02 1.37 16.76
N LEU A 315 -12.45 0.11 16.61
CA LEU A 315 -11.72 -1.05 17.13
C LEU A 315 -10.50 -1.44 16.28
N VAL A 316 -10.63 -1.36 14.95
CA VAL A 316 -9.59 -1.82 14.01
C VAL A 316 -8.48 -0.78 13.82
N LEU A 317 -8.82 0.51 13.73
CA LEU A 317 -7.87 1.57 13.40
C LEU A 317 -6.64 1.61 14.34
N PRO A 318 -6.79 1.49 15.67
CA PRO A 318 -5.65 1.47 16.59
C PRO A 318 -4.74 0.24 16.43
N LEU A 319 -5.25 -0.86 15.87
CA LEU A 319 -4.51 -2.11 15.70
C LEU A 319 -3.67 -2.13 14.41
N ILE A 320 -3.96 -1.25 13.46
CA ILE A 320 -3.29 -1.23 12.14
C ILE A 320 -1.78 -1.03 12.26
N PRO A 321 -1.24 -0.04 13.00
CA PRO A 321 0.21 0.16 13.09
C PRO A 321 0.94 -1.09 13.63
N TYR A 322 0.37 -1.72 14.67
CA TYR A 322 0.92 -2.92 15.27
C TYR A 322 0.85 -4.12 14.31
N GLY A 323 -0.30 -4.32 13.67
CA GLY A 323 -0.50 -5.43 12.72
C GLY A 323 0.42 -5.32 11.50
N LEU A 324 0.59 -4.11 10.95
CA LEU A 324 1.51 -3.85 9.85
C LEU A 324 2.96 -4.15 10.25
N ALA A 325 3.43 -3.61 11.37
CA ALA A 325 4.81 -3.79 11.81
C ALA A 325 5.15 -5.27 12.11
N GLN A 326 4.21 -6.01 12.72
CA GLN A 326 4.44 -7.40 13.14
C GLN A 326 4.30 -8.41 11.99
N PHE A 327 3.23 -8.29 11.18
CA PHE A 327 2.90 -9.31 10.18
C PHE A 327 3.39 -8.95 8.78
N TYR A 328 3.58 -7.65 8.49
CA TYR A 328 3.93 -7.14 7.16
C TYR A 328 5.01 -6.05 7.22
N PRO A 329 6.19 -6.31 7.81
CA PRO A 329 7.20 -5.28 8.06
C PRO A 329 7.65 -4.55 6.78
N ARG A 330 7.68 -5.24 5.63
CA ARG A 330 7.96 -4.62 4.31
C ARG A 330 6.95 -3.54 3.91
N TYR A 331 5.71 -3.67 4.37
CA TYR A 331 4.61 -2.76 4.06
C TYR A 331 4.32 -1.77 5.20
N ALA A 332 5.15 -1.74 6.25
CA ALA A 332 5.06 -0.71 7.30
C ALA A 332 5.15 0.73 6.74
N PRO A 333 5.94 1.03 5.68
CA PRO A 333 5.91 2.35 5.03
C PRO A 333 4.58 2.70 4.35
N ALA A 334 3.64 1.77 4.27
CA ALA A 334 2.31 1.99 3.71
C ALA A 334 1.25 2.39 4.75
N LEU A 335 1.68 2.72 5.98
CA LEU A 335 0.79 2.95 7.11
C LEU A 335 -0.20 4.10 6.86
N GLY A 336 0.28 5.23 6.33
CA GLY A 336 -0.54 6.41 6.07
C GLY A 336 -1.65 6.12 5.05
N GLU A 337 -1.30 5.57 3.89
CA GLU A 337 -2.30 5.20 2.89
C GLU A 337 -3.21 4.07 3.35
N THR A 338 -2.71 3.09 4.12
CA THR A 338 -3.53 1.99 4.65
C THR A 338 -4.61 2.54 5.58
N PHE A 339 -4.25 3.50 6.43
CA PHE A 339 -5.18 4.17 7.33
C PHE A 339 -6.28 4.91 6.53
N VAL A 340 -5.89 5.76 5.57
CA VAL A 340 -6.85 6.53 4.76
C VAL A 340 -7.77 5.59 3.96
N MET A 341 -7.23 4.51 3.40
CA MET A 341 -8.01 3.52 2.65
C MET A 341 -9.00 2.77 3.53
N ILE A 342 -8.63 2.43 4.77
CA ILE A 342 -9.54 1.79 5.73
C ILE A 342 -10.63 2.75 6.19
N VAL A 343 -10.32 4.02 6.47
CA VAL A 343 -11.34 5.03 6.77
C VAL A 343 -12.30 5.24 5.59
N SER A 344 -11.78 5.22 4.35
CA SER A 344 -12.56 5.33 3.12
C SER A 344 -13.58 4.20 2.93
N LEU A 345 -13.40 3.05 3.60
CA LEU A 345 -14.39 1.97 3.59
C LEU A 345 -15.74 2.40 4.15
N PHE A 346 -15.74 3.32 5.11
CA PHE A 346 -16.96 3.73 5.79
C PHE A 346 -18.02 4.32 4.83
N PRO A 347 -17.69 5.36 4.03
CA PRO A 347 -18.60 5.84 2.99
C PRO A 347 -18.76 4.83 1.85
N PHE A 348 -17.71 4.10 1.47
CA PHE A 348 -17.76 3.20 0.31
C PHE A 348 -18.70 2.01 0.50
N VAL A 349 -18.68 1.36 1.67
CA VAL A 349 -19.54 0.22 2.01
C VAL A 349 -21.02 0.61 1.97
N THR A 350 -21.33 1.86 2.32
CA THR A 350 -22.70 2.37 2.24
C THR A 350 -23.20 2.37 0.79
N ILE A 351 -22.40 2.83 -0.16
CA ILE A 351 -22.74 2.78 -1.59
C ILE A 351 -22.94 1.31 -2.01
N LEU A 352 -21.96 0.46 -1.70
CA LEU A 352 -21.97 -0.97 -2.01
C LEU A 352 -23.25 -1.70 -1.56
N TRP A 353 -23.76 -1.39 -0.36
CA TRP A 353 -24.94 -2.05 0.20
C TRP A 353 -26.24 -1.65 -0.47
N PHE A 354 -26.40 -0.37 -0.78
CA PHE A 354 -27.65 0.16 -1.32
C PHE A 354 -27.68 0.18 -2.85
N MET A 355 -26.54 0.03 -3.52
CA MET A 355 -26.48 0.05 -4.99
C MET A 355 -27.35 -1.03 -5.64
N PRO A 356 -27.34 -2.32 -5.19
CA PRO A 356 -28.23 -3.33 -5.76
C PRO A 356 -29.72 -3.00 -5.60
N LEU A 357 -30.08 -2.30 -4.52
CA LEU A 357 -31.46 -1.86 -4.26
C LEU A 357 -31.87 -0.76 -5.22
N LEU A 358 -31.03 0.27 -5.37
CA LEU A 358 -31.24 1.34 -6.33
C LEU A 358 -31.43 0.78 -7.75
N LEU A 359 -30.53 -0.13 -8.17
CA LEU A 359 -30.57 -0.76 -9.50
C LEU A 359 -31.81 -1.62 -9.73
N SER A 360 -32.35 -2.25 -8.69
CA SER A 360 -33.54 -3.10 -8.82
C SER A 360 -34.86 -2.35 -8.96
N ILE A 361 -34.88 -1.09 -8.51
CA ILE A 361 -36.09 -0.25 -8.44
C ILE A 361 -36.10 0.79 -9.56
N THR A 362 -34.93 1.31 -9.95
CA THR A 362 -34.82 2.32 -11.01
C THR A 362 -35.35 1.78 -12.35
N LYS A 363 -36.07 2.64 -13.07
CA LYS A 363 -36.60 2.31 -14.41
C LYS A 363 -35.51 2.34 -15.49
N ARG A 364 -34.38 3.00 -15.24
CA ARG A 364 -33.29 3.20 -16.21
C ARG A 364 -31.94 2.89 -15.56
N PRO A 365 -31.65 1.61 -15.25
CA PRO A 365 -30.49 1.22 -14.45
C PRO A 365 -29.17 1.67 -15.05
N VAL A 366 -28.99 1.56 -16.37
CA VAL A 366 -27.77 2.02 -17.05
C VAL A 366 -27.55 3.52 -16.88
N VAL A 367 -28.60 4.34 -17.05
CA VAL A 367 -28.49 5.80 -16.90
C VAL A 367 -28.17 6.17 -15.46
N THR A 368 -28.84 5.53 -14.49
CA THR A 368 -28.60 5.73 -13.06
C THR A 368 -27.18 5.32 -12.67
N MET A 369 -26.68 4.20 -13.19
CA MET A 369 -25.31 3.72 -12.97
C MET A 369 -24.28 4.69 -13.55
N SER A 370 -24.45 5.09 -14.80
CA SER A 370 -23.53 6.01 -15.49
C SER A 370 -23.49 7.38 -14.83
N ALA A 371 -24.63 7.88 -14.33
CA ALA A 371 -24.69 9.14 -13.60
C ALA A 371 -23.86 9.12 -12.30
N LEU A 372 -23.64 7.95 -11.71
CA LEU A 372 -22.75 7.80 -10.55
C LEU A 372 -21.30 7.57 -10.98
N ILE A 373 -21.07 6.57 -11.84
CA ILE A 373 -19.72 6.04 -12.09
C ILE A 373 -18.89 6.95 -12.99
N VAL A 374 -19.46 7.47 -14.07
CA VAL A 374 -18.70 8.27 -15.05
C VAL A 374 -18.07 9.51 -14.40
N PRO A 375 -18.84 10.39 -13.69
CA PRO A 375 -18.23 11.54 -13.04
C PRO A 375 -17.26 11.15 -11.92
N SER A 376 -17.58 10.11 -11.15
CA SER A 376 -16.68 9.63 -10.08
C SER A 376 -15.35 9.10 -10.62
N THR A 377 -15.38 8.44 -11.77
CA THR A 377 -14.17 7.90 -12.42
C THR A 377 -13.30 9.00 -13.00
N ILE A 378 -13.91 9.99 -13.68
CA ILE A 378 -13.18 11.15 -14.21
C ILE A 378 -12.53 11.91 -13.06
N LEU A 379 -13.29 12.18 -12.00
CA LEU A 379 -12.77 12.86 -10.81
C LEU A 379 -11.65 12.06 -10.14
N LEU A 380 -11.83 10.74 -10.01
CA LEU A 380 -10.80 9.86 -9.44
C LEU A 380 -9.50 9.94 -10.24
N PHE A 381 -9.56 9.85 -11.57
CA PHE A 381 -8.37 9.95 -12.42
C PHE A 381 -7.65 11.29 -12.24
N LEU A 382 -8.41 12.40 -12.29
CA LEU A 382 -7.87 13.75 -12.13
C LEU A 382 -7.24 13.94 -10.75
N LEU A 383 -7.94 13.57 -9.68
CA LEU A 383 -7.46 13.74 -8.31
C LEU A 383 -6.29 12.81 -8.01
N MET A 384 -6.30 11.55 -8.45
CA MET A 384 -5.19 10.63 -8.18
C MET A 384 -3.91 11.12 -8.87
N THR A 385 -4.01 11.59 -10.11
CA THR A 385 -2.86 12.15 -10.84
C THR A 385 -2.35 13.43 -10.17
N LEU A 386 -3.25 14.36 -9.83
CA LEU A 386 -2.91 15.63 -9.19
C LEU A 386 -2.34 15.44 -7.78
N PHE A 387 -2.96 14.61 -6.96
CA PHE A 387 -2.52 14.44 -5.58
C PHE A 387 -1.28 13.54 -5.50
N TYR A 388 -1.06 12.65 -6.48
CA TYR A 388 0.20 11.92 -6.57
C TYR A 388 1.38 12.87 -6.78
N SER A 389 1.27 13.86 -7.66
CA SER A 389 2.35 14.83 -7.87
C SER A 389 2.58 15.74 -6.66
N TRP A 390 1.58 15.89 -5.78
CA TRP A 390 1.68 16.72 -4.58
C TRP A 390 2.19 15.94 -3.36
N ALA A 391 1.69 14.72 -3.14
CA ALA A 391 1.92 13.99 -1.89
C ALA A 391 2.17 12.49 -2.10
N GLY A 392 2.69 12.11 -3.26
CA GLY A 392 3.02 10.72 -3.58
C GLY A 392 1.87 9.75 -3.33
N ARG A 393 2.18 8.57 -2.79
CA ARG A 393 1.21 7.51 -2.48
C ARG A 393 0.10 7.96 -1.53
N GLU A 394 0.44 8.74 -0.51
CA GLU A 394 -0.54 9.22 0.46
C GLU A 394 -1.54 10.15 -0.23
N GLY A 395 -1.07 11.03 -1.12
CA GLY A 395 -1.92 11.86 -1.97
C GLY A 395 -2.93 11.04 -2.78
N GLN A 396 -2.51 9.92 -3.37
CA GLN A 396 -3.45 9.02 -4.07
C GLN A 396 -4.53 8.45 -3.15
N SER A 397 -4.18 8.06 -1.92
CA SER A 397 -5.16 7.56 -0.96
C SER A 397 -6.21 8.62 -0.58
N PHE A 398 -5.80 9.89 -0.46
CA PHE A 398 -6.71 11.01 -0.25
C PHE A 398 -7.59 11.30 -1.46
N ALA A 399 -7.04 11.21 -2.68
CA ALA A 399 -7.82 11.35 -3.90
C ALA A 399 -8.93 10.28 -3.98
N ILE A 400 -8.63 9.04 -3.60
CA ILE A 400 -9.60 7.96 -3.52
C ILE A 400 -10.70 8.29 -2.48
N LEU A 401 -10.32 8.74 -1.29
CA LEU A 401 -11.27 9.14 -0.25
C LEU A 401 -12.21 10.26 -0.74
N ILE A 402 -11.66 11.33 -1.32
CA ILE A 402 -12.44 12.46 -1.83
C ILE A 402 -13.39 12.00 -2.94
N SER A 403 -12.91 11.17 -3.86
CA SER A 403 -13.76 10.60 -4.92
C SER A 403 -14.91 9.78 -4.34
N ILE A 404 -14.66 8.94 -3.32
CA ILE A 404 -15.70 8.16 -2.64
C ILE A 404 -16.72 9.05 -1.94
N LEU A 405 -16.30 10.15 -1.28
CA LEU A 405 -17.22 11.09 -0.65
C LEU A 405 -18.09 11.81 -1.67
N VAL A 406 -17.54 12.18 -2.84
CA VAL A 406 -18.32 12.75 -3.95
C VAL A 406 -19.27 11.71 -4.53
N SER A 407 -18.83 10.45 -4.71
CA SER A 407 -19.72 9.36 -5.12
C SER A 407 -20.85 9.15 -4.12
N LEU A 408 -20.58 9.24 -2.82
CA LEU A 408 -21.60 9.12 -1.77
C LEU A 408 -22.65 10.25 -1.89
N PHE A 409 -22.19 11.47 -2.14
CA PHE A 409 -23.07 12.62 -2.36
C PHE A 409 -23.94 12.43 -3.61
N ILE A 410 -23.36 12.06 -4.75
CA ILE A 410 -24.12 11.76 -5.99
C ILE A 410 -25.12 10.63 -5.73
N PHE A 411 -24.68 9.56 -5.06
CA PHE A 411 -25.52 8.41 -4.72
C PHE A 411 -26.71 8.81 -3.85
N SER A 412 -26.50 9.70 -2.86
CA SER A 412 -27.57 10.26 -2.04
C SER A 412 -28.64 11.00 -2.86
N ILE A 413 -28.21 11.73 -3.90
CA ILE A 413 -29.12 12.45 -4.81
C ILE A 413 -29.93 11.44 -5.63
N LEU A 414 -29.30 10.36 -6.10
CA LEU A 414 -29.99 9.30 -6.85
C LEU A 414 -31.04 8.59 -6.00
N LEU A 415 -30.76 8.30 -4.73
CA LEU A 415 -31.73 7.71 -3.80
C LEU A 415 -32.94 8.64 -3.56
N ILE A 416 -32.71 9.95 -3.44
CA ILE A 416 -33.79 10.94 -3.31
C ILE A 416 -34.62 11.00 -4.60
N LYS A 417 -33.96 11.03 -5.76
CA LYS A 417 -34.61 11.10 -7.08
C LYS A 417 -35.51 9.90 -7.35
N GLU A 418 -35.06 8.71 -6.96
CA GLU A 418 -35.84 7.47 -7.03
C GLU A 418 -36.81 7.30 -5.84
N LYS A 419 -36.97 8.33 -4.99
CA LYS A 419 -37.91 8.38 -3.86
C LYS A 419 -37.68 7.30 -2.78
N LEU A 420 -36.50 6.69 -2.74
CA LEU A 420 -36.14 5.63 -1.79
C LEU A 420 -35.88 6.15 -0.39
N ILE A 421 -35.44 7.40 -0.26
CA ILE A 421 -35.19 8.07 1.02
C ILE A 421 -35.70 9.51 0.94
N ALA A 422 -36.23 10.04 2.04
CA ALA A 422 -36.64 11.45 2.11
C ALA A 422 -35.41 12.39 2.14
N LYS A 423 -35.56 13.62 1.63
CA LYS A 423 -34.45 14.60 1.58
C LYS A 423 -33.85 14.87 2.97
N SER A 424 -34.68 15.02 4.00
CA SER A 424 -34.24 15.24 5.39
C SER A 424 -33.45 14.06 5.95
N GLN A 425 -33.92 12.83 5.70
CA GLN A 425 -33.25 11.60 6.12
C GLN A 425 -31.91 11.38 5.39
N SER A 426 -31.87 11.72 4.10
CA SER A 426 -30.65 11.63 3.30
C SER A 426 -29.56 12.57 3.82
N LEU A 427 -29.91 13.84 4.09
CA LEU A 427 -28.99 14.82 4.68
C LEU A 427 -28.45 14.37 6.04
N LEU A 428 -29.32 13.87 6.93
CA LEU A 428 -28.91 13.35 8.23
C LEU A 428 -27.96 12.16 8.08
N PHE A 429 -28.31 11.18 7.24
CA PHE A 429 -27.59 9.93 7.13
C PHE A 429 -26.24 10.07 6.40
N PHE A 430 -26.26 10.57 5.17
CA PHE A 430 -25.06 10.71 4.35
C PHE A 430 -24.17 11.86 4.85
N GLY A 431 -24.78 12.91 5.42
CA GLY A 431 -24.05 13.98 6.10
C GLY A 431 -23.32 13.47 7.34
N LEU A 432 -23.96 12.63 8.17
CA LEU A 432 -23.31 12.00 9.32
C LEU A 432 -22.15 11.10 8.90
N ILE A 433 -22.31 10.30 7.85
CA ILE A 433 -21.21 9.48 7.32
C ILE A 433 -20.03 10.36 6.90
N GLY A 434 -20.28 11.41 6.12
CA GLY A 434 -19.25 12.34 5.70
C GLY A 434 -18.53 12.99 6.88
N PHE A 435 -19.30 13.49 7.86
CA PHE A 435 -18.76 14.10 9.07
C PHE A 435 -17.90 13.13 9.89
N LEU A 436 -18.39 11.93 10.17
CA LEU A 436 -17.64 10.92 10.93
C LEU A 436 -16.39 10.45 10.18
N THR A 437 -16.45 10.35 8.85
CA THR A 437 -15.28 10.02 8.02
C THR A 437 -14.19 11.09 8.19
N LEU A 438 -14.57 12.37 8.10
CA LEU A 438 -13.65 13.49 8.29
C LEU A 438 -13.11 13.55 9.74
N ALA A 439 -13.94 13.22 10.73
CA ALA A 439 -13.51 13.13 12.13
C ALA A 439 -12.45 12.04 12.33
N LEU A 440 -12.66 10.84 11.75
CA LEU A 440 -11.67 9.75 11.82
C LEU A 440 -10.35 10.11 11.12
N ILE A 441 -10.40 10.84 10.02
CA ILE A 441 -9.20 11.40 9.37
C ILE A 441 -8.53 12.46 10.24
N GLY A 442 -9.30 13.32 10.92
CA GLY A 442 -8.78 14.32 11.85
C GLY A 442 -8.03 13.70 13.03
N GLU A 443 -8.57 12.61 13.60
CA GLU A 443 -7.96 11.84 14.70
C GLU A 443 -6.69 11.07 14.28
N ALA A 444 -6.47 10.86 12.98
CA ALA A 444 -5.29 10.18 12.46
C ALA A 444 -3.97 10.83 12.92
N ARG A 445 -3.96 12.15 13.15
CA ARG A 445 -2.81 12.89 13.69
C ARG A 445 -2.41 12.44 15.10
N PHE A 446 -3.38 11.99 15.90
CA PHE A 446 -3.14 11.51 17.26
C PHE A 446 -2.61 10.06 17.26
N LEU A 447 -3.15 9.22 16.38
CA LEU A 447 -2.79 7.79 16.29
C LEU A 447 -1.49 7.53 15.52
N LEU A 448 -1.15 8.35 14.53
CA LEU A 448 0.01 8.16 13.64
C LEU A 448 1.19 9.10 13.97
N GLY A 449 1.04 9.97 14.98
CA GLY A 449 2.05 10.96 15.37
C GLY A 449 2.22 12.11 14.36
N PRO A 450 3.12 13.07 14.64
CA PRO A 450 3.27 14.32 13.86
C PRO A 450 3.78 14.13 12.41
N LYS A 451 4.17 12.91 12.02
CA LYS A 451 4.59 12.54 10.65
C LYS A 451 3.51 11.79 9.86
N GLY A 452 2.36 11.50 10.45
CA GLY A 452 1.49 10.40 10.02
C GLY A 452 0.46 10.67 8.91
N LEU A 453 0.36 11.89 8.39
CA LEU A 453 -0.58 12.20 7.32
C LEU A 453 -0.01 13.33 6.42
N LEU A 454 0.19 13.01 5.14
CA LEU A 454 0.71 13.87 4.07
C LEU A 454 2.18 14.23 4.23
N THR A 455 3.07 13.28 3.96
CA THR A 455 4.45 13.58 3.55
C THR A 455 4.48 13.95 2.07
N LEU A 456 4.66 15.24 1.75
CA LEU A 456 4.90 15.70 0.38
C LEU A 456 6.18 15.05 -0.15
N SER A 457 6.04 14.18 -1.14
CA SER A 457 7.15 13.57 -1.89
C SER A 457 7.07 14.11 -3.31
N LEU A 458 8.10 14.81 -3.77
CA LEU A 458 8.21 15.28 -5.16
C LEU A 458 8.48 14.06 -6.08
N PRO A 459 7.99 14.06 -7.33
CA PRO A 459 8.09 12.90 -8.22
C PRO A 459 9.53 12.58 -8.60
N ASP A 460 9.91 11.33 -8.37
CA ASP A 460 11.21 10.71 -8.62
C ASP A 460 11.43 10.51 -10.13
N ASN A 461 12.40 11.20 -10.71
CA ASN A 461 12.73 11.16 -12.14
C ASN A 461 14.10 10.49 -12.38
N SER A 462 14.43 9.44 -11.64
CA SER A 462 15.72 8.76 -11.73
C SER A 462 15.61 7.30 -12.21
N SER A 463 15.55 7.11 -13.53
CA SER A 463 15.98 5.84 -14.14
C SER A 463 17.51 5.87 -14.29
N PRO A 464 18.26 4.85 -13.83
CA PRO A 464 19.71 4.84 -13.96
C PRO A 464 20.09 4.42 -15.38
N ASN A 465 20.21 5.39 -16.29
CA ASN A 465 21.05 5.19 -17.47
C ASN A 465 22.51 5.26 -17.00
N LEU A 466 23.18 4.12 -17.05
CA LEU A 466 24.64 3.99 -16.94
C LEU A 466 25.27 4.77 -18.10
N ILE A 467 25.49 6.06 -17.90
CA ILE A 467 26.30 6.89 -18.80
C ILE A 467 27.74 6.83 -18.28
N ALA A 468 28.64 6.46 -19.19
CA ALA A 468 30.09 6.53 -19.00
C ALA A 468 30.52 7.91 -18.45
N PRO A 469 31.65 8.00 -17.72
CA PRO A 469 31.99 9.21 -16.96
C PRO A 469 32.09 10.43 -17.89
N PRO A 470 31.40 11.55 -17.59
CA PRO A 470 31.63 12.80 -18.29
C PRO A 470 33.03 13.30 -17.98
N HIS A 471 33.75 13.67 -19.04
CA HIS A 471 35.11 14.19 -19.06
C HIS A 471 35.22 15.63 -18.50
N GLU A 472 34.52 15.98 -17.42
CA GLU A 472 34.42 17.36 -16.93
C GLU A 472 34.98 17.62 -15.51
N LEU A 473 35.53 16.62 -14.82
CA LEU A 473 36.14 16.84 -13.50
C LEU A 473 37.60 17.32 -13.52
N GLN A 474 38.20 17.55 -14.69
CA GLN A 474 39.57 18.07 -14.77
C GLN A 474 39.68 19.61 -14.85
N ASN A 475 38.58 20.33 -15.10
CA ASN A 475 38.63 21.79 -15.29
C ASN A 475 38.11 22.63 -14.11
N ALA A 476 37.55 22.01 -13.06
CA ALA A 476 37.13 22.72 -11.84
C ALA A 476 38.24 22.69 -10.77
N LYS A 477 39.46 23.16 -11.07
CA LYS A 477 40.41 23.58 -10.02
C LYS A 477 40.08 25.01 -9.60
N ASN A 478 38.93 25.14 -8.98
CA ASN A 478 38.44 26.38 -8.41
C ASN A 478 39.04 26.57 -7.00
N ARG A 479 39.06 27.83 -6.54
CA ARG A 479 39.66 28.27 -5.28
C ARG A 479 39.22 27.40 -4.10
N LEU A 480 40.19 26.87 -3.34
CA LEU A 480 39.92 26.14 -2.10
C LEU A 480 39.39 27.12 -1.04
N LEU A 481 38.16 26.92 -0.57
CA LEU A 481 37.50 27.75 0.45
C LEU A 481 37.80 27.26 1.86
N PHE A 482 37.83 25.94 2.03
CA PHE A 482 38.10 25.29 3.31
C PHE A 482 38.77 23.95 3.10
N SER A 483 39.68 23.59 4.01
CA SER A 483 40.24 22.25 4.07
C SER A 483 40.70 21.90 5.48
N ASP A 484 40.45 20.65 5.85
CA ASP A 484 41.13 20.00 6.96
C ASP A 484 41.63 18.63 6.50
N GLU A 485 42.95 18.46 6.51
CA GLU A 485 43.66 17.21 6.20
C GLU A 485 43.95 16.40 7.48
N PHE A 486 43.40 16.84 8.63
CA PHE A 486 43.52 16.19 9.92
C PHE A 486 44.94 15.78 10.30
N SER A 487 45.94 16.64 10.02
CA SER A 487 47.31 16.46 10.52
C SER A 487 47.40 16.60 12.05
N ARG A 488 46.46 17.32 12.66
CA ARG A 488 46.21 17.40 14.10
C ARG A 488 44.75 17.77 14.37
N LEU A 489 44.24 17.48 15.56
CA LEU A 489 42.89 17.89 15.97
C LEU A 489 42.86 19.39 16.32
N ARG A 490 42.04 20.18 15.61
CA ARG A 490 41.93 21.65 15.77
C ARG A 490 40.59 22.05 16.39
N LEU A 491 40.47 21.97 17.72
CA LEU A 491 39.24 22.36 18.43
C LEU A 491 39.24 23.83 18.82
N ILE A 492 38.09 24.50 18.64
CA ILE A 492 37.87 25.87 19.09
C ILE A 492 38.04 25.94 20.62
N SER A 493 38.76 26.98 21.08
CA SER A 493 39.22 27.26 22.45
C SER A 493 40.45 26.49 22.93
N ALA A 494 40.85 25.40 22.27
CA ALA A 494 42.09 24.67 22.58
C ALA A 494 43.25 25.08 21.65
N ASP A 495 42.94 25.50 20.43
CA ASP A 495 43.89 25.99 19.42
C ASP A 495 43.50 27.43 19.00
N PRO A 496 44.46 28.38 18.94
CA PRO A 496 44.22 29.70 18.33
C PRO A 496 43.71 29.65 16.89
N GLN A 497 44.00 28.56 16.16
CA GLN A 497 43.50 28.26 14.82
C GLN A 497 42.41 27.16 14.83
N GLY A 498 41.67 27.03 15.94
CA GLY A 498 40.62 26.03 16.10
C GLY A 498 39.52 26.16 15.04
N ILE A 499 39.05 25.01 14.55
CA ILE A 499 38.00 24.90 13.53
C ILE A 499 36.75 24.28 14.13
N TRP A 500 36.91 23.16 14.83
CA TRP A 500 35.78 22.32 15.15
C TRP A 500 35.28 22.52 16.57
N GLU A 501 33.96 22.43 16.75
CA GLU A 501 33.30 22.23 18.04
C GLU A 501 32.80 20.78 18.16
N PRO A 502 33.03 20.10 19.31
CA PRO A 502 32.60 18.72 19.52
C PRO A 502 31.15 18.62 20.05
N HIS A 503 30.28 19.51 19.59
CA HIS A 503 28.84 19.55 19.90
C HIS A 503 28.08 20.31 18.83
N PHE A 504 26.76 20.20 18.85
CA PHE A 504 25.89 21.04 18.04
C PHE A 504 26.04 22.52 18.40
N LEU A 505 25.70 23.42 17.47
CA LEU A 505 25.80 24.87 17.69
C LEU A 505 25.00 25.35 18.92
N TRP A 506 23.88 24.69 19.24
CA TRP A 506 23.06 24.97 20.42
C TRP A 506 23.53 24.23 21.69
N GLY A 507 24.67 23.53 21.64
CA GLY A 507 25.31 22.88 22.79
C GLY A 507 24.82 21.48 23.13
N ALA A 508 23.85 20.92 22.39
CA ALA A 508 23.39 19.56 22.66
C ALA A 508 24.48 18.51 22.40
N ARG A 509 24.36 17.38 23.10
CA ARG A 509 25.28 16.23 23.07
C ARG A 509 24.66 14.98 22.46
N SER A 510 23.40 15.06 22.03
CA SER A 510 22.65 14.00 21.37
C SER A 510 21.40 14.62 20.72
N ILE A 511 20.70 13.89 19.85
CA ILE A 511 19.39 14.29 19.33
C ILE A 511 18.31 13.32 19.86
N PRO A 512 17.69 13.60 21.03
CA PRO A 512 16.69 12.71 21.62
C PRO A 512 15.49 12.45 20.71
N GLN A 513 15.11 13.42 19.86
CA GLN A 513 13.99 13.30 18.92
C GLN A 513 14.20 12.19 17.89
N ASN A 514 15.46 11.83 17.60
CA ASN A 514 15.81 10.73 16.71
C ASN A 514 15.88 9.37 17.42
N GLY A 515 15.72 9.35 18.75
CA GLY A 515 15.91 8.13 19.58
C GLY A 515 17.38 7.70 19.69
N GLU A 516 18.31 8.62 19.47
CA GLU A 516 19.75 8.39 19.58
C GLU A 516 20.15 7.98 21.02
N LEU A 517 21.12 7.07 21.13
CA LEU A 517 21.53 6.41 22.37
C LEU A 517 22.95 6.80 22.81
N GLN A 518 23.61 7.70 22.09
CA GLN A 518 24.96 8.16 22.40
C GLN A 518 24.98 9.57 22.99
N TYR A 519 25.96 9.80 23.87
CA TYR A 519 26.41 11.11 24.32
C TYR A 519 27.70 11.51 23.59
N TYR A 520 27.71 12.67 22.92
CA TYR A 520 28.88 13.22 22.26
C TYR A 520 29.83 13.88 23.27
N VAL A 521 30.99 13.27 23.48
CA VAL A 521 31.96 13.72 24.50
C VAL A 521 32.76 14.92 23.99
N ASP A 522 32.95 15.91 24.86
CA ASP A 522 33.85 17.05 24.66
C ASP A 522 35.23 16.77 25.26
N PRO A 523 36.27 16.58 24.43
CA PRO A 523 37.61 16.33 24.96
C PRO A 523 38.29 17.59 25.52
N ARG A 524 37.68 18.79 25.43
CA ARG A 524 38.29 20.03 25.95
C ARG A 524 38.25 20.07 27.47
N SER A 525 39.36 20.48 28.09
CA SER A 525 39.49 20.53 29.55
C SER A 525 38.32 21.27 30.23
N GLY A 526 37.71 20.62 31.23
CA GLY A 526 36.63 21.17 32.03
C GLY A 526 35.25 21.21 31.34
N ARG A 527 35.10 20.65 30.15
CA ARG A 527 33.80 20.57 29.44
C ARG A 527 33.00 19.31 29.73
N ASP A 528 33.67 18.22 30.09
CA ASP A 528 33.09 16.95 30.49
C ASP A 528 33.88 16.35 31.65
N SER A 529 33.35 15.28 32.26
CA SER A 529 34.05 14.59 33.33
C SER A 529 35.37 13.99 32.83
N LEU A 530 36.41 14.02 33.67
CA LEU A 530 37.73 13.46 33.33
C LEU A 530 37.66 11.98 32.92
N LEU A 531 36.71 11.23 33.51
CA LEU A 531 36.46 9.83 33.16
C LEU A 531 36.00 9.66 31.71
N LEU A 532 35.11 10.54 31.22
CA LEU A 532 34.67 10.52 29.82
C LEU A 532 35.79 10.95 28.87
N GLN A 533 36.55 11.98 29.25
CA GLN A 533 37.64 12.50 28.43
C GLN A 533 38.76 11.49 28.21
N GLN A 534 39.03 10.63 29.20
CA GLN A 534 40.01 9.54 29.10
C GLN A 534 39.58 8.38 28.18
N ARG A 535 38.33 8.37 27.68
CA ARG A 535 37.83 7.32 26.76
C ARG A 535 38.22 7.54 25.30
N GLU A 536 38.87 8.67 24.98
CA GLU A 536 39.39 9.00 23.64
C GLU A 536 38.38 8.72 22.51
N THR A 537 37.20 9.32 22.58
CA THR A 537 36.17 9.19 21.54
C THR A 537 36.49 10.02 20.29
N LEU A 538 37.37 11.02 20.39
CA LEU A 538 37.74 11.94 19.31
C LEU A 538 39.25 12.17 19.32
N PHE A 539 39.95 11.71 18.29
CA PHE A 539 41.39 11.88 18.17
C PHE A 539 41.84 11.83 16.71
N VAL A 540 43.09 12.23 16.46
CA VAL A 540 43.75 12.11 15.17
C VAL A 540 44.88 11.11 15.31
N LYS A 541 44.96 10.15 14.40
CA LYS A 541 46.03 9.16 14.34
C LYS A 541 46.45 8.94 12.89
N ASP A 542 47.75 9.02 12.62
CA ASP A 542 48.34 8.80 11.30
C ASP A 542 47.72 9.68 10.19
N GLY A 543 47.34 10.92 10.54
CA GLY A 543 46.69 11.86 9.62
C GLY A 543 45.20 11.62 9.39
N VAL A 544 44.59 10.66 10.09
CA VAL A 544 43.16 10.33 9.97
C VAL A 544 42.44 10.75 11.25
N LEU A 545 41.29 11.39 11.10
CA LEU A 545 40.37 11.68 12.19
C LEU A 545 39.56 10.43 12.56
N HIS A 546 39.51 10.14 13.86
CA HIS A 546 38.72 9.06 14.44
C HIS A 546 37.57 9.62 15.27
N LEU A 547 36.34 9.27 14.90
CA LEU A 547 35.15 9.40 15.73
C LEU A 547 34.79 8.01 16.25
N ARG A 548 35.08 7.75 17.52
CA ARG A 548 34.91 6.44 18.15
C ARG A 548 33.67 6.40 19.02
N ALA A 549 32.80 5.44 18.72
CA ALA A 549 31.68 5.05 19.58
C ALA A 549 32.07 3.93 20.53
N SER A 550 31.59 3.96 21.77
CA SER A 550 31.85 2.94 22.79
C SER A 550 30.69 2.83 23.78
N ALA A 551 30.44 1.63 24.30
CA ALA A 551 29.46 1.43 25.37
C ALA A 551 29.97 1.98 26.71
N ILE A 552 29.06 2.48 27.54
CA ILE A 552 29.34 2.88 28.91
C ILE A 552 28.68 1.90 29.89
N LYS A 553 29.34 1.68 31.02
CA LYS A 553 28.81 0.83 32.09
C LYS A 553 27.58 1.47 32.71
N ASP A 554 26.61 0.66 33.12
CA ASP A 554 25.34 1.15 33.72
C ASP A 554 25.55 2.10 34.90
N ASN A 555 26.57 1.86 35.73
CA ASN A 555 26.91 2.72 36.86
C ASN A 555 27.58 4.05 36.47
N GLU A 556 28.05 4.20 35.22
CA GLU A 556 28.68 5.39 34.65
C GLU A 556 27.70 6.21 33.79
N GLN A 557 26.49 5.72 33.50
CA GLN A 557 25.50 6.41 32.64
C GLN A 557 24.98 7.74 33.22
N HIS A 558 25.14 7.96 34.53
CA HIS A 558 24.86 9.26 35.15
C HIS A 558 25.77 10.39 34.62
N LEU A 559 26.90 10.04 33.99
CA LEU A 559 27.81 10.99 33.35
C LEU A 559 27.37 11.36 31.93
N THR A 560 26.43 10.62 31.34
CA THR A 560 26.00 10.72 29.94
C THR A 560 24.50 10.98 29.81
N ASP A 561 23.91 11.66 30.79
CA ASP A 561 22.46 11.94 30.85
C ASP A 561 21.58 10.67 30.74
N GLY A 562 22.08 9.52 31.22
CA GLY A 562 21.41 8.23 31.16
C GLY A 562 21.58 7.47 29.85
N LEU A 563 22.40 7.98 28.91
CA LEU A 563 22.62 7.35 27.62
C LEU A 563 23.67 6.22 27.71
N PRO A 564 23.40 5.03 27.12
CA PRO A 564 24.27 3.86 27.29
C PRO A 564 25.54 3.87 26.44
N PHE A 565 25.70 4.83 25.53
CA PHE A 565 26.88 4.95 24.66
C PHE A 565 27.51 6.33 24.74
N ILE A 566 28.80 6.38 24.44
CA ILE A 566 29.56 7.61 24.16
C ILE A 566 30.04 7.58 22.71
N SER A 567 30.10 8.75 22.09
CA SER A 567 30.62 8.91 20.74
C SER A 567 31.18 10.33 20.56
N SER A 568 31.41 10.72 19.30
CA SER A 568 31.90 12.06 18.95
C SER A 568 31.21 12.62 17.73
N MET A 569 31.27 13.94 17.65
CA MET A 569 30.90 14.71 16.48
C MET A 569 31.85 15.90 16.33
N LEU A 570 31.87 16.53 15.15
CA LEU A 570 32.52 17.81 14.91
C LEU A 570 31.58 18.73 14.12
N SER A 571 31.53 19.99 14.52
CA SER A 571 30.78 21.07 13.86
C SER A 571 31.70 22.22 13.50
N SER A 572 31.59 22.74 12.27
CA SER A 572 32.32 23.96 11.85
C SER A 572 31.54 25.25 12.11
N ALA A 573 30.40 25.19 12.81
CA ALA A 573 29.42 26.28 12.89
C ALA A 573 29.98 27.66 13.29
N ARG A 574 31.05 27.68 14.10
CA ARG A 574 31.70 28.92 14.55
C ARG A 574 32.91 29.34 13.75
N SER A 575 33.43 28.50 12.86
CA SER A 575 34.66 28.77 12.10
C SER A 575 34.41 28.91 10.60
N PHE A 576 33.48 28.13 10.04
CA PHE A 576 33.28 28.04 8.60
C PHE A 576 31.84 27.68 8.24
N SER A 577 31.27 28.49 7.36
CA SER A 577 29.99 28.24 6.68
C SER A 577 30.09 28.78 5.27
N PHE A 578 29.36 28.19 4.33
CA PHE A 578 29.37 28.59 2.93
C PHE A 578 27.97 28.46 2.32
N THR A 579 27.74 29.17 1.22
CA THR A 579 26.56 29.01 0.36
C THR A 579 27.08 28.71 -1.02
N TYR A 580 26.69 27.56 -1.56
CA TYR A 580 27.18 27.00 -2.83
C TYR A 580 28.67 26.65 -2.84
N GLY A 581 29.00 25.55 -3.51
CA GLY A 581 30.36 25.02 -3.53
C GLY A 581 30.36 23.53 -3.83
N TYR A 582 31.57 22.99 -4.00
CA TYR A 582 31.79 21.56 -4.06
C TYR A 582 32.44 21.09 -2.76
N VAL A 583 31.77 20.22 -2.02
CA VAL A 583 32.30 19.55 -0.83
C VAL A 583 32.80 18.19 -1.24
N GLU A 584 34.00 17.82 -0.79
CA GLU A 584 34.55 16.48 -0.94
C GLU A 584 35.08 15.98 0.40
N ILE A 585 34.63 14.80 0.80
CA ILE A 585 34.99 14.15 2.06
C ILE A 585 35.47 12.74 1.76
N ARG A 586 36.67 12.41 2.23
CA ARG A 586 37.20 11.03 2.13
C ARG A 586 37.06 10.33 3.47
N ALA A 587 36.26 9.27 3.52
CA ALA A 587 35.93 8.59 4.77
C ALA A 587 35.82 7.06 4.61
N ARG A 588 35.98 6.35 5.72
CA ARG A 588 35.72 4.90 5.87
C ARG A 588 34.78 4.69 7.05
N ILE A 589 33.68 3.99 6.80
CA ILE A 589 32.59 3.86 7.79
C ILE A 589 32.82 2.66 8.72
N PRO A 590 32.29 2.67 9.94
CA PRO A 590 32.24 1.46 10.75
C PRO A 590 31.07 0.57 10.32
N LYS A 591 31.23 -0.74 10.52
CA LYS A 591 30.21 -1.77 10.28
C LYS A 591 29.70 -2.32 11.60
N GLY A 592 28.39 -2.53 11.69
CA GLY A 592 27.73 -3.03 12.89
C GLY A 592 26.34 -2.44 13.07
N ALA A 593 25.41 -3.23 13.60
CA ALA A 593 24.07 -2.78 13.90
C ALA A 593 24.08 -1.67 14.97
N GLY A 594 23.18 -0.70 14.84
CA GLY A 594 23.11 0.45 15.73
C GLY A 594 24.08 1.59 15.42
N LEU A 595 25.04 1.45 14.48
CA LEU A 595 25.93 2.55 14.10
C LEU A 595 25.31 3.40 12.98
N TRP A 596 25.35 4.73 13.14
CA TRP A 596 24.81 5.69 12.18
C TRP A 596 25.77 6.87 11.98
N PRO A 597 26.83 6.71 11.17
CA PRO A 597 27.68 7.82 10.77
C PRO A 597 26.98 8.73 9.75
N ALA A 598 27.24 10.03 9.84
CA ALA A 598 26.67 11.03 8.94
C ALA A 598 27.68 12.14 8.59
N LEU A 599 27.56 12.65 7.36
CA LEU A 599 28.26 13.78 6.77
C LEU A 599 27.20 14.74 6.21
N TRP A 600 27.06 15.93 6.80
CA TRP A 600 25.85 16.73 6.58
C TRP A 600 26.08 18.22 6.86
N LEU A 601 25.11 19.04 6.46
CA LEU A 601 25.12 20.49 6.55
C LEU A 601 23.87 20.98 7.27
N LEU A 602 24.06 21.94 8.20
CA LEU A 602 22.97 22.68 8.85
C LEU A 602 23.14 24.19 8.68
N PRO A 603 22.06 24.98 8.68
CA PRO A 603 22.14 26.42 8.55
C PRO A 603 22.60 27.07 9.85
N ILE A 604 23.36 28.16 9.73
CA ILE A 604 23.85 28.94 10.89
C ILE A 604 22.71 29.51 11.76
N THR A 605 21.51 29.62 11.20
CA THR A 605 20.30 30.13 11.87
C THR A 605 19.73 29.17 12.91
N GLN A 606 20.24 27.93 12.99
CA GLN A 606 19.75 26.86 13.88
C GLN A 606 18.29 26.45 13.61
N ALA A 607 17.72 26.90 12.50
CA ALA A 607 16.40 26.48 12.06
C ALA A 607 16.48 25.12 11.35
N TRP A 608 15.51 24.25 11.61
CA TRP A 608 15.37 22.99 10.90
C TRP A 608 13.93 22.73 10.44
N PRO A 609 13.72 22.30 9.19
CA PRO A 609 14.65 22.38 8.03
C PRO A 609 15.07 23.84 7.71
N PRO A 610 16.12 24.07 6.89
CA PRO A 610 16.73 23.12 5.95
C PRO A 610 17.93 22.31 6.48
N GLU A 611 18.30 21.24 5.77
CA GLU A 611 19.43 20.34 5.99
C GLU A 611 19.85 19.71 4.65
N ILE A 612 21.16 19.51 4.45
CA ILE A 612 21.68 18.73 3.33
C ILE A 612 22.55 17.61 3.87
N ASP A 613 22.17 16.37 3.60
CA ASP A 613 22.93 15.18 3.93
C ASP A 613 23.78 14.77 2.73
N ILE A 614 25.09 14.95 2.86
CA ILE A 614 26.06 14.54 1.84
C ILE A 614 26.11 13.00 1.81
N ALA A 615 26.13 12.39 2.99
CA ALA A 615 26.02 10.94 3.16
C ALA A 615 25.58 10.57 4.58
N GLU A 616 24.52 9.78 4.68
CA GLU A 616 24.12 9.04 5.89
C GLU A 616 24.24 7.54 5.66
N MET A 617 24.80 6.81 6.62
CA MET A 617 25.00 5.36 6.47
C MET A 617 24.43 4.62 7.67
N ILE A 618 23.96 3.39 7.43
CA ILE A 618 23.56 2.47 8.50
C ILE A 618 24.60 1.37 8.58
N GLY A 619 25.31 1.24 9.70
CA GLY A 619 26.40 0.27 9.85
C GLY A 619 25.97 -1.20 9.67
N LYS A 620 24.67 -1.50 9.82
CA LYS A 620 24.08 -2.81 9.51
C LYS A 620 24.08 -3.14 8.01
N THR A 621 24.01 -2.12 7.16
CA THR A 621 23.96 -2.22 5.70
C THR A 621 25.10 -1.39 5.09
N PRO A 622 26.36 -1.81 5.28
CA PRO A 622 27.52 -1.00 4.90
C PRO A 622 27.74 -0.90 3.38
N THR A 623 26.95 -1.62 2.59
CA THR A 623 26.96 -1.57 1.12
C THR A 623 26.07 -0.47 0.55
N ARG A 624 25.51 0.41 1.39
CA ARG A 624 24.61 1.48 0.96
C ARG A 624 24.81 2.73 1.81
N TYR A 625 24.67 3.90 1.19
CA TYR A 625 24.47 5.16 1.89
C TYR A 625 23.27 5.94 1.32
N TYR A 626 22.86 6.98 2.02
CA TYR A 626 21.73 7.84 1.67
C TYR A 626 22.22 9.27 1.50
N ALA A 627 21.81 9.93 0.43
CA ALA A 627 21.98 11.36 0.23
C ALA A 627 20.61 12.01 0.36
N SER A 628 20.49 13.07 1.16
CA SER A 628 19.18 13.67 1.45
C SER A 628 19.22 15.20 1.43
N VAL A 629 18.06 15.79 1.17
CA VAL A 629 17.76 17.19 1.42
C VAL A 629 16.48 17.24 2.22
N HIS A 630 16.53 17.92 3.37
CA HIS A 630 15.35 18.31 4.13
C HIS A 630 15.15 19.81 3.96
N ALA A 631 13.98 20.24 3.49
CA ALA A 631 13.70 21.63 3.16
C ALA A 631 12.28 22.02 3.55
N ARG A 632 11.97 23.32 3.44
CA ARG A 632 10.60 23.83 3.47
C ARG A 632 10.29 24.58 2.19
N GLU A 633 9.19 24.20 1.55
CA GLU A 633 8.60 24.99 0.47
C GLU A 633 7.14 25.31 0.78
N PHE A 634 6.75 26.56 0.54
CA PHE A 634 5.40 27.06 0.78
C PHE A 634 4.85 26.78 2.20
N GLY A 635 5.74 26.69 3.19
CA GLY A 635 5.41 26.40 4.59
C GLY A 635 5.32 24.92 4.95
N PHE A 636 5.45 24.00 4.00
CA PHE A 636 5.46 22.55 4.21
C PHE A 636 6.88 22.00 4.21
N ARG A 637 7.11 20.90 4.93
CA ARG A 637 8.39 20.17 4.88
C ARG A 637 8.43 19.29 3.63
N ILE A 638 9.54 19.33 2.91
CA ILE A 638 9.85 18.48 1.77
C ILE A 638 11.13 17.73 2.10
N ASN A 639 11.14 16.42 1.82
CA ASN A 639 12.33 15.60 1.97
C ASN A 639 12.59 14.88 0.65
N SER A 640 13.80 14.99 0.14
CA SER A 640 14.28 14.23 -1.02
C SER A 640 15.42 13.34 -0.54
N THR A 641 15.27 12.02 -0.62
CA THR A 641 16.28 11.06 -0.15
C THR A 641 16.58 10.06 -1.26
N PHE A 642 17.86 9.89 -1.55
CA PHE A 642 18.37 9.02 -2.60
C PHE A 642 19.20 7.89 -1.98
N PRO A 643 18.78 6.62 -2.07
CA PRO A 643 19.62 5.50 -1.68
C PRO A 643 20.68 5.21 -2.77
N ILE A 644 21.94 5.11 -2.38
CA ILE A 644 23.06 4.80 -3.29
C ILE A 644 23.72 3.48 -2.88
N GLU A 645 23.65 2.49 -3.78
CA GLU A 645 24.31 1.20 -3.62
C GLU A 645 25.81 1.30 -3.92
N THR A 646 26.62 0.62 -3.11
CA THR A 646 28.08 0.67 -3.14
C THR A 646 28.67 -0.71 -2.77
N TYR A 647 30.01 -0.80 -2.80
CA TYR A 647 30.71 -1.88 -2.11
C TYR A 647 30.65 -1.69 -0.59
N ASP A 648 31.10 -2.66 0.21
CA ASP A 648 31.14 -2.50 1.67
C ASP A 648 32.08 -1.34 2.06
N LEU A 649 31.48 -0.21 2.47
CA LEU A 649 32.16 1.05 2.77
C LEU A 649 33.05 0.95 4.03
N SER A 650 32.98 -0.15 4.78
CA SER A 650 33.86 -0.39 5.93
C SER A 650 35.23 -0.94 5.56
N GLU A 651 35.37 -1.49 4.35
CA GLU A 651 36.60 -2.15 3.90
C GLU A 651 37.68 -1.15 3.45
N ARG A 652 37.29 0.02 2.94
CA ARG A 652 38.24 1.01 2.39
C ARG A 652 37.69 2.44 2.42
N PHE A 653 38.61 3.40 2.34
CA PHE A 653 38.24 4.81 2.17
C PHE A 653 37.59 5.06 0.81
N SER A 654 36.48 5.79 0.83
CA SER A 654 35.72 6.26 -0.33
C SER A 654 35.61 7.78 -0.31
N THR A 655 35.43 8.42 -1.47
CA THR A 655 35.13 9.85 -1.52
C THR A 655 33.63 10.10 -1.73
N PHE A 656 33.07 10.96 -0.89
CA PHE A 656 31.70 11.45 -0.93
C PHE A 656 31.75 12.92 -1.33
N GLY A 657 31.08 13.27 -2.42
CA GLY A 657 31.06 14.59 -2.99
C GLY A 657 29.66 15.18 -3.04
N MET A 658 29.55 16.49 -2.90
CA MET A 658 28.30 17.23 -3.12
C MET A 658 28.64 18.54 -3.81
N LYS A 659 28.07 18.78 -4.99
CA LYS A 659 28.13 20.05 -5.71
C LYS A 659 26.79 20.76 -5.52
N TRP A 660 26.81 21.88 -4.82
CA TRP A 660 25.63 22.68 -4.53
C TRP A 660 25.74 24.00 -5.26
N THR A 661 24.89 24.23 -6.26
CA THR A 661 24.72 25.52 -6.95
C THR A 661 23.39 26.16 -6.55
N ARG A 662 23.17 27.38 -7.03
CA ARG A 662 21.86 28.04 -6.89
C ARG A 662 20.71 27.23 -7.48
N GLU A 663 20.95 26.47 -8.53
CA GLU A 663 19.91 25.74 -9.27
C GLU A 663 19.79 24.28 -8.83
N LYS A 664 20.91 23.61 -8.52
CA LYS A 664 20.93 22.16 -8.27
C LYS A 664 21.87 21.75 -7.14
N ILE A 665 21.54 20.63 -6.52
CA ILE A 665 22.42 19.86 -5.66
C ILE A 665 22.70 18.53 -6.37
N GLU A 666 23.98 18.22 -6.62
CA GLU A 666 24.44 16.98 -7.24
C GLU A 666 25.33 16.23 -6.24
N TRP A 667 25.04 14.94 -5.97
CA TRP A 667 25.90 14.08 -5.16
C TRP A 667 26.79 13.21 -6.01
N LEU A 668 28.03 13.06 -5.58
CA LEU A 668 29.06 12.28 -6.26
C LEU A 668 29.62 11.21 -5.31
N PHE A 669 29.88 10.02 -5.84
CA PHE A 669 30.59 8.95 -5.15
C PHE A 669 31.82 8.53 -5.95
N ASN A 670 33.00 8.59 -5.34
CA ASN A 670 34.28 8.36 -6.02
C ASN A 670 34.44 9.18 -7.31
N GLY A 671 33.97 10.43 -7.28
CA GLY A 671 34.00 11.37 -8.41
C GLY A 671 32.94 11.15 -9.48
N VAL A 672 32.04 10.16 -9.33
CA VAL A 672 30.96 9.89 -10.27
C VAL A 672 29.64 10.42 -9.71
N LYS A 673 28.88 11.18 -10.49
CA LYS A 673 27.53 11.64 -10.07
C LYS A 673 26.60 10.44 -9.88
N VAL A 674 25.91 10.41 -8.74
CA VAL A 674 25.00 9.32 -8.34
C VAL A 674 23.59 9.78 -8.01
N ALA A 675 23.39 11.06 -7.67
CA ALA A 675 22.07 11.64 -7.43
C ALA A 675 22.08 13.14 -7.75
N GLU A 676 20.91 13.70 -8.04
CA GLU A 676 20.72 15.16 -8.15
C GLU A 676 19.29 15.58 -7.75
N CYS A 677 19.13 16.81 -7.30
CA CYS A 677 17.83 17.48 -7.17
C CYS A 677 17.98 18.98 -7.46
N ASP A 678 16.85 19.65 -7.69
CA ASP A 678 16.83 21.12 -7.72
C ASP A 678 17.12 21.66 -6.31
N THR A 679 17.79 22.82 -6.21
CA THR A 679 18.07 23.47 -4.93
C THR A 679 16.78 24.10 -4.37
N PRO A 680 16.26 23.64 -3.22
CA PRO A 680 15.02 24.18 -2.64
C PRO A 680 15.15 25.64 -2.20
N SER A 681 14.00 26.31 -2.11
CA SER A 681 13.95 27.77 -1.87
C SER A 681 14.56 28.26 -0.55
N ASP A 682 14.63 27.41 0.48
CA ASP A 682 15.26 27.74 1.78
C ASP A 682 16.73 27.30 1.87
N LEU A 683 17.26 26.64 0.84
CA LEU A 683 18.67 26.26 0.66
C LEU A 683 19.46 27.30 -0.16
N HIS A 684 19.24 28.57 0.17
CA HIS A 684 19.98 29.72 -0.38
C HIS A 684 20.64 30.56 0.74
N GLN A 685 21.04 29.92 1.83
CA GLN A 685 21.63 30.55 3.01
C GLN A 685 22.91 29.82 3.47
N PRO A 686 23.80 30.48 4.24
CA PRO A 686 25.04 29.84 4.70
C PRO A 686 24.79 28.63 5.60
N MET A 687 25.46 27.53 5.28
CA MET A 687 25.42 26.29 6.05
C MET A 687 26.82 25.86 6.47
N TYR A 688 26.91 25.18 7.60
CA TYR A 688 28.17 24.70 8.20
C TYR A 688 28.23 23.18 8.18
N LEU A 689 29.45 22.64 8.22
CA LEU A 689 29.73 21.21 8.15
C LEU A 689 29.51 20.52 9.50
N LEU A 690 28.93 19.34 9.44
CA LEU A 690 28.78 18.40 10.54
C LEU A 690 29.26 17.01 10.12
N VAL A 691 30.02 16.38 11.02
CA VAL A 691 30.35 14.96 10.93
C VAL A 691 30.15 14.32 12.28
N ASN A 692 29.47 13.17 12.34
CA ASN A 692 29.20 12.48 13.59
C ASN A 692 29.11 10.97 13.40
N LEU A 693 29.24 10.25 14.51
CA LEU A 693 28.89 8.83 14.60
C LEU A 693 27.79 8.68 15.65
N ALA A 694 26.53 8.64 15.23
CA ALA A 694 25.42 8.34 16.12
C ALA A 694 25.36 6.83 16.44
N VAL A 695 24.75 6.48 17.57
CA VAL A 695 24.47 5.10 17.99
C VAL A 695 23.00 4.97 18.33
N GLY A 696 22.34 3.92 17.85
CA GLY A 696 20.92 3.72 18.06
C GLY A 696 20.07 4.55 17.09
N GLY A 697 18.96 5.06 17.59
CA GLY A 697 18.04 5.86 16.80
C GLY A 697 17.06 5.04 15.97
N LEU A 698 16.01 5.72 15.51
CA LEU A 698 15.00 5.18 14.62
C LEU A 698 15.61 4.67 13.29
N TRP A 699 16.75 5.24 12.88
CA TRP A 699 17.43 4.91 11.62
C TRP A 699 18.59 3.91 11.80
N GLY A 700 19.48 4.14 12.77
CA GLY A 700 20.61 3.24 13.05
C GLY A 700 20.20 1.87 13.60
N GLY A 701 18.99 1.78 14.18
CA GLY A 701 18.44 0.55 14.75
C GLY A 701 19.04 0.23 16.12
N ILE A 702 18.70 -0.94 16.67
CA ILE A 702 19.16 -1.33 18.01
C ILE A 702 20.60 -1.86 17.93
N PRO A 703 21.54 -1.36 18.74
CA PRO A 703 22.86 -1.98 18.91
C PRO A 703 22.72 -3.26 19.75
N ASP A 704 22.52 -4.39 19.07
CA ASP A 704 22.24 -5.70 19.67
C ASP A 704 23.47 -6.59 19.89
N ASP A 705 24.61 -6.24 19.28
CA ASP A 705 25.89 -6.95 19.41
C ASP A 705 26.96 -6.07 20.09
N PRO A 706 27.29 -6.33 21.38
CA PRO A 706 28.34 -5.59 22.08
C PRO A 706 29.74 -5.70 21.44
N SER A 707 30.01 -6.75 20.64
CA SER A 707 31.32 -6.96 20.00
C SER A 707 31.63 -5.95 18.89
N VAL A 708 30.62 -5.20 18.44
CA VAL A 708 30.76 -4.06 17.51
C VAL A 708 31.57 -2.92 18.13
N PHE A 709 31.54 -2.76 19.46
CA PHE A 709 32.18 -1.65 20.15
C PHE A 709 33.55 -2.03 20.73
N PRO A 710 34.56 -1.14 20.65
CA PRO A 710 34.51 0.19 20.06
C PRO A 710 34.46 0.18 18.53
N ALA A 711 33.75 1.16 17.95
CA ALA A 711 33.62 1.32 16.51
C ALA A 711 34.14 2.70 16.08
N ASP A 712 34.95 2.75 15.03
CA ASP A 712 35.60 3.98 14.54
C ASP A 712 35.03 4.42 13.18
N PHE A 713 34.49 5.64 13.13
CA PHE A 713 34.25 6.36 11.87
C PHE A 713 35.48 7.20 11.52
N LEU A 714 36.06 6.91 10.36
CA LEU A 714 37.35 7.46 9.95
C LEU A 714 37.19 8.48 8.83
N ILE A 715 37.83 9.64 8.98
CA ILE A 715 37.82 10.71 7.98
C ILE A 715 39.26 11.11 7.69
N ASP A 716 39.66 11.00 6.44
CA ASP A 716 40.99 11.34 5.94
C ASP A 716 41.12 12.84 5.66
N TYR A 717 40.14 13.42 4.96
CA TYR A 717 40.07 14.87 4.75
C TYR A 717 38.65 15.36 4.51
N ILE A 718 38.45 16.66 4.71
CA ILE A 718 37.29 17.43 4.28
C ILE A 718 37.78 18.65 3.50
N ARG A 719 37.29 18.84 2.28
CA ARG A 719 37.62 19.99 1.42
C ARG A 719 36.37 20.62 0.86
N VAL A 720 36.35 21.95 0.79
CA VAL A 720 35.28 22.72 0.15
C VAL A 720 35.92 23.66 -0.86
N TYR A 721 35.43 23.59 -2.08
CA TYR A 721 35.89 24.37 -3.21
C TYR A 721 34.82 25.34 -3.64
N ASP A 722 35.27 26.51 -4.06
CA ASP A 722 34.42 27.46 -4.75
C ASP A 722 33.96 26.87 -6.09
N ILE A 723 32.76 27.21 -6.55
CA ILE A 723 32.30 26.83 -7.90
C ILE A 723 31.78 28.03 -8.70
N GLU A 724 31.60 29.17 -8.04
CA GLU A 724 31.20 30.43 -8.63
C GLU A 724 32.37 31.40 -8.43
N GLY A 725 33.17 31.62 -9.48
CA GLY A 725 34.48 32.29 -9.43
C GLY A 725 34.51 33.65 -8.73
#